data_AF-A0A8T2IBG7-F1
#
_entry.id   AF-A0A8T2IBG7-F1
#
_cell.length_a   1.000
_cell.length_b   1.000
_cell.length_c   1.000
_cell.angle_alpha   90.00
_cell.angle_beta   90.00
_cell.angle_gamma   90.00
#
_symmetry.space_group_name_H-M   'P 1'
#
loop_
_entity.id
_entity.type
_entity.pdbx_description
1 polymer ?
#
loop_
_entity_poly.entity_id
_entity_poly.type
_entity_poly.pdbx_seq_one_letter_code
_entity_poly.pdbx_strand_id
1 'polypeptide(L)'
;MGLLEHPTYHPKTPIKGQNFTLPHSILQPLISAANVDTSWLSTPFTTTAGLAKFCHTKDIDSAFGTTSPAFSCQWKGRGLVIPNNNSEDIAKALKWAILSTANTTADTTTTPTYTILLCIKPESLAGINKFIHHPNVCTLLEIPTPPIISLNSWRKTAPHAPLHNTRPLLVLAIANEPGYQQLSAQLGPLKTFIQSLNLPATTTNTKIAALEASIQAWLPKLQNNHSAATTLGLAPSKEFTKALTTPPFLTATHILNTAEAVQTYIDSLPTTKNLKFANKRIIYTDGSKTETEISGGIYNATDNTSVHIQLIGHSPILNTCFRAEAAAICHAVDTLDPLVDITIATDSQTSMQNINNILLNPNNYRTHKHRNLLHRIINKLLSRPGKTTLIKVKSHCGISGNEQADAAATRNLNTALPTATFRTGSTGLPGRGPTYLEIPGTAAPFDQTRGTVNTLWVQAGDPKTSTNLVIKALSLHQRQRKTTNPRLTELMRNRNDAIAPIDPFSIQSIATNNTIPAHLQALSARARLRHIYGNSRNHIINPVKTPSSTCTICNTGPETQGHILGFCQHPKMTSIKLNRHGKATTLIAAAIRKSTTIGNCAIFVDAEGGERTARATEHIPWYPQAPTTIDANGNTKPTSLPDILIFPKIDSAAIPPQEPATTDATTALFTPTARDKHIILIDFTITDDIKVKERFQQKLDHHNPYFTHLQTLGWKPKLYPIVFTHSGCVTTSFRTFLTDCGLTTHTINSLLKSIQLQILNYNSSILLTRYKLLTQLRTHLLLPTGVG
;
A
#
# COMPACT_ATOMS: atom_id res chain seq x y z
N MET A 1 6.30 34.75 24.91
CA MET A 1 6.30 35.15 23.48
C MET A 1 5.77 33.99 22.64
N GLY A 2 4.66 34.18 21.94
CA GLY A 2 4.25 33.39 20.77
C GLY A 2 3.60 32.03 20.98
N LEU A 3 2.37 31.98 21.52
CA LEU A 3 1.45 30.85 21.30
C LEU A 3 1.05 30.86 19.82
N LEU A 4 1.52 29.88 19.05
CA LEU A 4 1.03 29.61 17.70
C LEU A 4 -0.28 28.82 17.82
N GLU A 5 -1.39 29.51 17.58
CA GLU A 5 -2.72 28.93 17.44
C GLU A 5 -2.71 27.85 16.35
N HIS A 6 -3.12 26.63 16.72
CA HIS A 6 -3.45 25.60 15.75
C HIS A 6 -4.68 26.05 14.95
N PRO A 7 -4.69 25.91 13.60
CA PRO A 7 -5.84 26.28 12.81
C PRO A 7 -7.03 25.39 13.20
N THR A 8 -8.09 26.03 13.67
CA THR A 8 -9.39 25.43 13.92
C THR A 8 -9.88 24.75 12.64
N TYR A 9 -9.85 23.42 12.64
CA TYR A 9 -10.39 22.60 11.58
C TYR A 9 -11.92 22.72 11.60
N HIS A 10 -12.49 23.63 10.82
CA HIS A 10 -13.92 23.67 10.54
C HIS A 10 -14.24 22.64 9.44
N PRO A 11 -14.90 21.50 9.73
CA PRO A 11 -15.29 20.57 8.67
C PRO A 11 -16.56 21.11 8.00
N LYS A 12 -16.42 21.89 6.93
CA LYS A 12 -17.52 22.18 5.98
C LYS A 12 -17.68 21.10 4.90
N THR A 13 -17.02 19.94 5.04
CA THR A 13 -17.08 18.85 4.06
C THR A 13 -18.26 17.91 4.37
N PRO A 14 -19.22 17.72 3.44
CA PRO A 14 -20.33 16.79 3.65
C PRO A 14 -19.82 15.36 3.81
N ILE A 15 -20.38 14.64 4.78
CA ILE A 15 -20.00 13.28 5.16
C ILE A 15 -20.44 12.32 4.04
N LYS A 16 -19.58 12.14 3.03
CA LYS A 16 -19.79 11.16 1.95
C LYS A 16 -19.03 9.88 2.27
N GLY A 17 -19.77 8.80 2.55
CA GLY A 17 -19.22 7.43 2.64
C GLY A 17 -18.55 7.02 3.96
N GLN A 18 -18.77 7.74 5.07
CA GLN A 18 -18.36 7.25 6.40
C GLN A 18 -19.49 6.53 7.11
N ASN A 19 -19.16 5.45 7.82
CA ASN A 19 -20.05 4.80 8.76
C ASN A 19 -20.23 5.76 9.95
N PHE A 20 -21.47 5.99 10.36
CA PHE A 20 -21.81 6.86 11.48
C PHE A 20 -22.74 6.13 12.45
N THR A 21 -22.83 6.64 13.68
CA THR A 21 -23.89 6.31 14.63
C THR A 21 -24.51 7.60 15.16
N LEU A 22 -25.60 7.49 15.91
CA LEU A 22 -26.25 8.62 16.57
C LEU A 22 -25.75 8.72 18.03
N PRO A 23 -25.77 9.93 18.62
CA PRO A 23 -25.55 10.09 20.05
C PRO A 23 -26.49 9.22 20.87
N HIS A 24 -26.00 8.71 22.00
CA HIS A 24 -26.77 7.88 22.92
C HIS A 24 -28.08 8.55 23.35
N SER A 25 -28.07 9.89 23.50
CA SER A 25 -29.24 10.71 23.83
C SER A 25 -30.37 10.68 22.79
N ILE A 26 -30.07 10.31 21.54
CA ILE A 26 -31.09 10.14 20.49
C ILE A 26 -31.40 8.65 20.29
N LEU A 27 -30.35 7.83 20.26
CA LEU A 27 -30.47 6.43 19.89
C LEU A 27 -31.16 5.58 20.96
N GLN A 28 -30.84 5.79 22.23
CA GLN A 28 -31.40 4.99 23.32
C GLN A 28 -32.89 5.26 23.53
N PRO A 29 -33.36 6.52 23.60
CA PRO A 29 -34.79 6.79 23.71
C PRO A 29 -35.59 6.24 22.53
N LEU A 30 -35.02 6.27 21.31
CA LEU A 30 -35.67 5.68 20.14
C LEU A 30 -35.76 4.14 20.25
N ILE A 31 -34.68 3.47 20.66
CA ILE A 31 -34.67 2.00 20.85
C ILE A 31 -35.73 1.60 21.86
N SER A 32 -35.81 2.30 23.00
CA SER A 32 -36.82 2.07 24.03
C SER A 32 -38.24 2.37 23.53
N ALA A 33 -38.44 3.51 22.85
CA ALA A 33 -39.75 3.92 22.36
C ALA A 33 -40.27 3.01 21.24
N ALA A 34 -39.39 2.55 20.34
CA ALA A 34 -39.75 1.61 19.29
C ALA A 34 -39.71 0.15 19.77
N ASN A 35 -39.38 -0.10 21.04
CA ASN A 35 -39.31 -1.42 21.66
C ASN A 35 -38.45 -2.44 20.88
N VAL A 36 -37.28 -2.00 20.42
CA VAL A 36 -36.36 -2.77 19.59
C VAL A 36 -35.33 -3.52 20.45
N ASP A 37 -35.03 -4.79 20.13
CA ASP A 37 -34.07 -5.61 20.90
C ASP A 37 -32.85 -6.09 20.11
N THR A 38 -32.88 -5.94 18.79
CA THR A 38 -31.84 -6.46 17.89
C THR A 38 -31.26 -5.37 17.01
N SER A 39 -29.93 -5.27 16.89
CA SER A 39 -29.29 -4.46 15.85
C SER A 39 -28.87 -5.33 14.66
N TRP A 40 -29.54 -5.20 13.52
CA TRP A 40 -29.26 -5.97 12.31
C TRP A 40 -27.94 -5.63 11.63
N LEU A 41 -27.41 -4.43 11.85
CA LEU A 41 -26.15 -4.01 11.24
C LEU A 41 -25.36 -3.17 12.24
N SER A 42 -24.54 -3.82 13.06
CA SER A 42 -23.62 -3.17 13.98
C SER A 42 -22.28 -3.89 14.03
N THR A 43 -21.32 -3.26 14.70
CA THR A 43 -20.06 -3.85 15.14
C THR A 43 -20.02 -3.81 16.67
N PRO A 44 -19.08 -4.53 17.32
CA PRO A 44 -18.89 -4.44 18.77
C PRO A 44 -18.64 -3.00 19.27
N PHE A 45 -18.18 -2.10 18.39
CA PHE A 45 -17.91 -0.70 18.70
C PHE A 45 -19.09 0.24 18.41
N THR A 46 -20.11 -0.23 17.69
CA THR A 46 -21.26 0.59 17.28
C THR A 46 -22.56 0.15 17.92
N THR A 47 -22.58 -1.05 18.49
CA THR A 47 -23.76 -1.58 19.17
C THR A 47 -24.12 -0.66 20.35
N THR A 48 -25.42 -0.45 20.55
CA THR A 48 -25.90 0.42 21.62
C THR A 48 -26.19 -0.41 22.87
N ALA A 49 -25.76 0.10 24.03
CA ALA A 49 -26.08 -0.52 25.31
C ALA A 49 -27.60 -0.65 25.48
N GLY A 50 -28.10 -1.87 25.69
CA GLY A 50 -29.53 -2.15 25.82
C GLY A 50 -30.14 -2.99 24.70
N LEU A 51 -29.43 -3.21 23.58
CA LEU A 51 -29.82 -4.22 22.60
C LEU A 51 -29.29 -5.59 23.05
N ALA A 52 -30.19 -6.57 23.14
CA ALA A 52 -29.85 -7.93 23.55
C ALA A 52 -29.04 -8.68 22.49
N LYS A 53 -29.20 -8.31 21.21
CA LYS A 53 -28.61 -9.01 20.07
C LYS A 53 -28.07 -8.01 19.04
N PHE A 54 -26.97 -8.38 18.38
CA PHE A 54 -26.54 -7.69 17.16
C PHE A 54 -25.97 -8.65 16.11
N CYS A 55 -26.10 -8.26 14.84
CA CYS A 55 -25.56 -8.97 13.68
C CYS A 55 -24.39 -8.19 13.10
N HIS A 56 -23.37 -8.90 12.62
CA HIS A 56 -22.12 -8.32 12.15
C HIS A 56 -21.99 -8.27 10.63
N THR A 57 -21.03 -7.51 10.12
CA THR A 57 -20.62 -7.56 8.70
C THR A 57 -19.38 -8.42 8.45
N LYS A 58 -18.68 -8.85 9.50
CA LYS A 58 -17.40 -9.57 9.40
C LYS A 58 -17.34 -10.70 10.41
N ASP A 59 -16.87 -11.86 9.98
CA ASP A 59 -16.80 -13.07 10.80
C ASP A 59 -16.01 -12.90 12.11
N ILE A 60 -15.01 -12.01 12.14
CA ILE A 60 -14.21 -11.73 13.34
C ILE A 60 -15.03 -11.14 14.50
N ASP A 61 -16.15 -10.48 14.20
CA ASP A 61 -16.99 -9.87 15.23
C ASP A 61 -17.78 -10.95 16.02
N SER A 62 -17.83 -12.20 15.53
CA SER A 62 -18.47 -13.33 16.23
C SER A 62 -17.92 -13.58 17.62
N ALA A 63 -16.65 -13.24 17.87
CA ALA A 63 -16.02 -13.35 19.17
C ALA A 63 -16.66 -12.46 20.27
N PHE A 64 -17.49 -11.49 19.88
CA PHE A 64 -18.12 -10.51 20.78
C PHE A 64 -19.62 -10.76 20.98
N GLY A 65 -20.08 -12.01 20.81
CA GLY A 65 -21.47 -12.41 21.08
C GLY A 65 -22.46 -12.06 19.96
N THR A 66 -21.99 -11.86 18.73
CA THR A 66 -22.90 -11.65 17.59
C THR A 66 -23.62 -12.94 17.24
N THR A 67 -24.84 -12.81 16.73
CA THR A 67 -25.68 -13.97 16.40
C THR A 67 -25.47 -14.52 14.99
N SER A 68 -25.15 -13.67 14.00
CA SER A 68 -24.91 -14.06 12.60
C SER A 68 -24.45 -12.88 11.72
N PRO A 69 -23.92 -13.13 10.51
CA PRO A 69 -23.74 -12.09 9.50
C PRO A 69 -25.07 -11.46 9.08
N ALA A 70 -25.13 -10.12 9.06
CA ALA A 70 -26.34 -9.33 8.81
C ALA A 70 -27.13 -9.73 7.55
N PHE A 71 -26.46 -10.10 6.47
CA PHE A 71 -27.10 -10.47 5.20
C PHE A 71 -27.03 -11.97 4.91
N SER A 72 -26.98 -12.80 5.95
CA SER A 72 -26.94 -14.27 5.83
C SER A 72 -28.20 -14.95 6.37
N CYS A 73 -29.08 -14.21 7.04
CA CYS A 73 -30.33 -14.69 7.60
C CYS A 73 -31.47 -13.71 7.31
N GLN A 74 -32.71 -14.18 7.47
CA GLN A 74 -33.89 -13.33 7.45
C GLN A 74 -33.98 -12.51 8.75
N TRP A 75 -34.28 -11.22 8.65
CA TRP A 75 -34.48 -10.36 9.83
C TRP A 75 -35.88 -10.59 10.40
N LYS A 76 -35.98 -11.38 11.47
CA LYS A 76 -37.25 -11.70 12.15
C LYS A 76 -37.34 -11.00 13.50
N GLY A 77 -38.55 -10.62 13.91
CA GLY A 77 -38.77 -9.90 15.17
C GLY A 77 -38.59 -8.38 15.03
N ARG A 78 -38.12 -7.74 16.09
CA ARG A 78 -38.05 -6.27 16.22
C ARG A 78 -36.60 -5.78 16.23
N GLY A 79 -36.19 -5.08 15.18
CA GLY A 79 -34.79 -4.70 15.02
C GLY A 79 -34.53 -3.29 14.51
N LEU A 80 -33.27 -2.87 14.65
CA LEU A 80 -32.74 -1.58 14.25
C LEU A 80 -31.64 -1.80 13.22
N VAL A 81 -31.60 -0.96 12.18
CA VAL A 81 -30.53 -0.97 11.20
C VAL A 81 -30.06 0.46 10.88
N ILE A 82 -28.75 0.68 10.94
CA ILE A 82 -28.10 1.94 10.54
C ILE A 82 -27.13 1.62 9.38
N PRO A 83 -27.58 1.63 8.11
CA PRO A 83 -26.70 1.40 6.98
C PRO A 83 -25.66 2.52 6.84
N ASN A 84 -24.58 2.23 6.11
CA ASN A 84 -23.61 3.27 5.76
C ASN A 84 -24.29 4.36 4.90
N ASN A 85 -23.78 5.59 4.98
CA ASN A 85 -24.37 6.75 4.31
C ASN A 85 -24.09 6.81 2.80
N ASN A 86 -24.40 5.74 2.08
CA ASN A 86 -24.40 5.69 0.61
C ASN A 86 -25.70 5.02 0.12
N SER A 87 -26.17 5.42 -1.06
CA SER A 87 -27.47 5.00 -1.59
C SER A 87 -27.55 3.49 -1.85
N GLU A 88 -26.43 2.83 -2.16
CA GLU A 88 -26.37 1.39 -2.43
C GLU A 88 -26.59 0.57 -1.15
N ASP A 89 -25.93 0.93 -0.05
CA ASP A 89 -26.07 0.24 1.24
C ASP A 89 -27.46 0.49 1.86
N ILE A 90 -28.00 1.70 1.72
CA ILE A 90 -29.38 2.00 2.15
C ILE A 90 -30.39 1.18 1.32
N ALA A 91 -30.23 1.14 -0.01
CA ALA A 91 -31.07 0.35 -0.90
C ALA A 91 -31.00 -1.15 -0.57
N LYS A 92 -29.80 -1.66 -0.27
CA LYS A 92 -29.59 -3.06 0.11
C LYS A 92 -30.28 -3.38 1.44
N ALA A 93 -30.11 -2.54 2.45
CA ALA A 93 -30.76 -2.72 3.76
C ALA A 93 -32.29 -2.65 3.66
N LEU A 94 -32.83 -1.68 2.91
CA LEU A 94 -34.27 -1.56 2.65
C LEU A 94 -34.81 -2.80 1.92
N LYS A 95 -34.14 -3.24 0.85
CA LYS A 95 -34.53 -4.46 0.12
C LYS A 95 -34.55 -5.67 1.05
N TRP A 96 -33.52 -5.83 1.88
CA TRP A 96 -33.41 -6.97 2.79
C TRP A 96 -34.48 -6.95 3.88
N ALA A 97 -34.76 -5.78 4.46
CA ALA A 97 -35.83 -5.60 5.43
C ALA A 97 -37.20 -5.92 4.81
N ILE A 98 -37.50 -5.39 3.61
CA ILE A 98 -38.76 -5.67 2.90
C ILE A 98 -38.90 -7.17 2.63
N LEU A 99 -37.88 -7.81 2.06
CA LEU A 99 -37.93 -9.25 1.81
C LEU A 99 -38.07 -10.06 3.11
N SER A 100 -37.52 -9.56 4.23
CA SER A 100 -37.65 -10.21 5.53
C SER A 100 -39.05 -10.14 6.12
N THR A 101 -39.88 -9.19 5.69
CA THR A 101 -41.31 -9.13 6.06
C THR A 101 -42.19 -10.15 5.34
N ALA A 102 -41.68 -10.79 4.27
CA ALA A 102 -42.43 -11.83 3.57
C ALA A 102 -42.54 -13.11 4.42
N ASN A 103 -43.71 -13.72 4.41
CA ASN A 103 -43.91 -15.06 4.99
C ASN A 103 -43.23 -16.08 4.08
N THR A 104 -42.24 -16.78 4.60
CA THR A 104 -41.73 -18.00 3.97
C THR A 104 -42.80 -19.07 4.07
N THR A 105 -43.04 -19.80 2.98
CA THR A 105 -44.07 -20.86 2.84
C THR A 105 -43.95 -22.02 3.85
N ALA A 106 -42.94 -22.01 4.72
CA ALA A 106 -42.66 -23.05 5.71
C ALA A 106 -43.07 -22.68 7.15
N ASP A 107 -43.45 -21.42 7.43
CA ASP A 107 -43.78 -20.97 8.79
C ASP A 107 -45.29 -20.68 8.88
N THR A 108 -46.04 -21.62 9.47
CA THR A 108 -47.48 -21.52 9.69
C THR A 108 -47.86 -20.47 10.73
N THR A 109 -46.88 -19.92 11.45
CA THR A 109 -47.06 -18.81 12.40
C THR A 109 -46.44 -17.53 11.84
N THR A 110 -47.27 -16.53 11.53
CA THR A 110 -46.78 -15.23 11.05
C THR A 110 -46.07 -14.47 12.15
N THR A 111 -44.77 -14.74 12.32
CA THR A 111 -43.92 -14.06 13.31
C THR A 111 -43.98 -12.54 13.09
N PRO A 112 -44.43 -11.75 14.09
CA PRO A 112 -44.43 -10.29 14.01
C PRO A 112 -43.03 -9.76 13.72
N THR A 113 -42.88 -9.02 12.63
CA THR A 113 -41.57 -8.57 12.16
C THR A 113 -41.64 -7.09 11.78
N TYR A 114 -40.82 -6.26 12.44
CA TYR A 114 -40.58 -4.89 12.00
C TYR A 114 -39.13 -4.47 12.21
N THR A 115 -38.65 -3.63 11.31
CA THR A 115 -37.30 -3.05 11.35
C THR A 115 -37.39 -1.53 11.30
N ILE A 116 -36.74 -0.86 12.25
CA ILE A 116 -36.49 0.58 12.22
C ILE A 116 -35.18 0.83 11.46
N LEU A 117 -35.24 1.56 10.35
CA LEU A 117 -34.07 1.94 9.56
C LEU A 117 -33.78 3.42 9.75
N LEU A 118 -32.54 3.74 10.14
CA LEU A 118 -32.05 5.10 10.30
C LEU A 118 -31.05 5.43 9.22
N CYS A 119 -31.34 6.44 8.40
CA CYS A 119 -30.39 6.90 7.38
C CYS A 119 -30.43 8.42 7.20
N ILE A 120 -29.29 9.00 6.86
CA ILE A 120 -29.25 10.41 6.45
C ILE A 120 -29.87 10.51 5.06
N LYS A 121 -30.85 11.40 4.90
CA LYS A 121 -31.58 11.61 3.64
C LYS A 121 -30.57 11.82 2.49
N PRO A 122 -30.52 10.94 1.48
CA PRO A 122 -29.56 11.05 0.40
C PRO A 122 -29.85 12.30 -0.46
N GLU A 123 -28.81 12.85 -1.10
CA GLU A 123 -28.95 14.00 -2.03
C GLU A 123 -29.91 13.69 -3.19
N SER A 124 -29.99 12.42 -3.59
CA SER A 124 -30.95 11.92 -4.58
C SER A 124 -31.65 10.68 -4.03
N LEU A 125 -32.99 10.69 -4.08
CA LEU A 125 -33.80 9.53 -3.74
C LEU A 125 -33.84 8.48 -4.85
N ALA A 126 -33.32 8.75 -6.05
CA ALA A 126 -33.47 7.88 -7.23
C ALA A 126 -33.07 6.41 -6.95
N GLY A 127 -32.02 6.17 -6.16
CA GLY A 127 -31.56 4.83 -5.80
C GLY A 127 -32.45 4.07 -4.79
N ILE A 128 -33.24 4.80 -3.98
CA ILE A 128 -34.07 4.22 -2.91
C ILE A 128 -35.58 4.45 -3.10
N ASN A 129 -35.98 5.24 -4.08
CA ASN A 129 -37.36 5.69 -4.28
C ASN A 129 -38.34 4.52 -4.40
N LYS A 130 -37.95 3.49 -5.17
CA LYS A 130 -38.75 2.27 -5.35
C LYS A 130 -39.02 1.49 -4.06
N PHE A 131 -38.17 1.65 -3.04
CA PHE A 131 -38.32 0.96 -1.76
C PHE A 131 -39.10 1.81 -0.75
N ILE A 132 -38.92 3.13 -0.75
CA ILE A 132 -39.64 4.03 0.16
C ILE A 132 -41.15 3.99 -0.08
N HIS A 133 -41.56 3.82 -1.33
CA HIS A 133 -42.98 3.70 -1.71
C HIS A 133 -43.53 2.28 -1.60
N HIS A 134 -42.74 1.32 -1.10
CA HIS A 134 -43.20 -0.05 -0.92
C HIS A 134 -44.28 -0.09 0.19
N PRO A 135 -45.36 -0.88 0.05
CA PRO A 135 -46.44 -0.95 1.04
C PRO A 135 -45.98 -1.32 2.45
N ASN A 136 -44.95 -2.16 2.54
CA ASN A 136 -44.34 -2.58 3.80
C ASN A 136 -43.40 -1.53 4.40
N VAL A 137 -43.29 -0.32 3.83
CA VAL A 137 -42.41 0.74 4.32
C VAL A 137 -43.24 1.98 4.68
N CYS A 138 -42.99 2.53 5.86
CA CYS A 138 -43.59 3.78 6.32
C CYS A 138 -42.51 4.72 6.84
N THR A 139 -42.62 6.01 6.52
CA THR A 139 -41.75 7.05 7.08
C THR A 139 -42.36 7.50 8.40
N LEU A 140 -41.73 7.15 9.52
CA LEU A 140 -42.23 7.53 10.84
C LEU A 140 -41.92 8.99 11.18
N LEU A 141 -40.67 9.40 10.92
CA LEU A 141 -40.17 10.69 11.35
C LEU A 141 -39.01 11.16 10.46
N GLU A 142 -38.95 12.47 10.22
CA GLU A 142 -37.78 13.13 9.65
C GLU A 142 -37.22 14.12 10.69
N ILE A 143 -36.05 13.82 11.25
CA ILE A 143 -35.37 14.65 12.25
C ILE A 143 -34.48 15.65 11.52
N PRO A 144 -34.66 16.97 11.72
CA PRO A 144 -33.80 17.99 11.12
C PRO A 144 -32.36 17.87 11.65
N THR A 145 -31.41 17.62 10.74
CA THR A 145 -29.96 17.78 10.96
C THR A 145 -29.43 17.30 12.32
N PRO A 146 -29.72 16.07 12.77
CA PRO A 146 -29.30 15.63 14.09
C PRO A 146 -27.78 15.48 14.16
N PRO A 147 -27.16 15.72 15.33
CA PRO A 147 -25.75 15.42 15.54
C PRO A 147 -25.45 13.95 15.23
N ILE A 148 -24.28 13.67 14.63
CA ILE A 148 -23.84 12.29 14.37
C ILE A 148 -22.42 12.04 14.89
N ILE A 149 -22.09 10.77 15.13
CA ILE A 149 -20.78 10.34 15.63
C ILE A 149 -20.09 9.51 14.54
N SER A 150 -18.86 9.89 14.15
CA SER A 150 -18.05 9.12 13.19
C SER A 150 -17.40 7.94 13.87
N LEU A 151 -17.45 6.75 13.25
CA LEU A 151 -16.93 5.51 13.84
C LEU A 151 -15.41 5.40 13.91
N ASN A 152 -14.67 6.38 13.37
CA ASN A 152 -13.22 6.48 13.56
C ASN A 152 -12.83 7.35 14.78
N SER A 153 -13.81 7.89 15.51
CA SER A 153 -13.56 8.85 16.58
C SER A 153 -12.83 8.22 17.77
N TRP A 154 -13.12 6.96 18.13
CA TRP A 154 -12.54 6.23 19.28
C TRP A 154 -11.00 6.15 19.29
N ARG A 155 -10.32 6.50 18.19
CA ARG A 155 -8.86 6.55 18.08
C ARG A 155 -8.22 7.84 18.63
N LYS A 156 -9.01 8.80 19.12
CA LYS A 156 -8.51 10.09 19.64
C LYS A 156 -8.74 10.20 21.14
N THR A 157 -7.79 10.80 21.85
CA THR A 157 -7.73 10.91 23.32
C THR A 157 -8.68 11.94 23.96
N ALA A 158 -9.43 12.72 23.17
CA ALA A 158 -10.35 13.75 23.70
C ALA A 158 -11.83 13.36 23.53
N PRO A 159 -12.71 13.66 24.51
CA PRO A 159 -14.16 13.43 24.42
C PRO A 159 -14.72 14.13 23.17
N HIS A 160 -15.46 13.38 22.35
CA HIS A 160 -15.77 13.79 20.99
C HIS A 160 -16.95 14.75 20.93
N ALA A 161 -16.74 15.93 20.31
CA ALA A 161 -17.85 16.76 19.86
C ALA A 161 -18.62 16.03 18.74
N PRO A 162 -19.97 16.00 18.79
CA PRO A 162 -20.77 15.47 17.69
C PRO A 162 -20.45 16.20 16.39
N LEU A 163 -20.40 15.46 15.27
CA LEU A 163 -20.25 16.08 13.96
C LEU A 163 -21.57 16.71 13.54
N HIS A 164 -21.47 17.91 12.98
CA HIS A 164 -22.63 18.62 12.43
C HIS A 164 -23.09 17.94 11.13
N ASN A 165 -24.28 17.35 11.14
CA ASN A 165 -24.93 16.82 9.95
C ASN A 165 -25.76 17.94 9.31
N THR A 166 -25.62 18.15 8.00
CA THR A 166 -26.36 19.20 7.28
C THR A 166 -27.63 18.68 6.61
N ARG A 167 -27.93 17.38 6.73
CA ARG A 167 -29.09 16.74 6.09
C ARG A 167 -30.02 16.12 7.11
N PRO A 168 -31.34 16.06 6.85
CA PRO A 168 -32.27 15.38 7.74
C PRO A 168 -31.95 13.88 7.91
N LEU A 169 -32.26 13.34 9.08
CA LEU A 169 -32.26 11.90 9.33
C LEU A 169 -33.68 11.37 9.10
N LEU A 170 -33.79 10.35 8.25
CA LEU A 170 -35.03 9.61 8.03
C LEU A 170 -35.10 8.43 9.01
N VAL A 171 -36.24 8.33 9.69
CA VAL A 171 -36.64 7.18 10.51
C VAL A 171 -37.73 6.43 9.75
N LEU A 172 -37.37 5.30 9.17
CA LEU A 172 -38.28 4.44 8.40
C LEU A 172 -38.64 3.21 9.21
N ALA A 173 -39.90 2.78 9.15
CA ALA A 173 -40.35 1.49 9.65
C ALA A 173 -40.65 0.57 8.47
N ILE A 174 -40.21 -0.69 8.58
CA ILE A 174 -40.47 -1.73 7.59
C ILE A 174 -41.11 -2.91 8.32
N ALA A 175 -42.36 -3.28 8.01
CA ALA A 175 -43.10 -4.28 8.78
C ALA A 175 -44.04 -5.16 7.94
N ASN A 176 -44.32 -6.36 8.44
CA ASN A 176 -45.52 -7.12 8.05
C ASN A 176 -46.74 -6.67 8.87
N GLU A 177 -47.95 -7.15 8.56
CA GLU A 177 -49.17 -6.75 9.29
C GLU A 177 -49.09 -7.00 10.81
N PRO A 178 -48.66 -8.18 11.32
CA PRO A 178 -48.52 -8.38 12.76
C PRO A 178 -47.41 -7.50 13.39
N GLY A 179 -46.31 -7.26 12.67
CA GLY A 179 -45.25 -6.35 13.11
C GLY A 179 -45.70 -4.89 13.17
N TYR A 180 -46.55 -4.46 12.23
CA TYR A 180 -47.21 -3.16 12.26
C TYR A 180 -48.08 -3.03 13.50
N GLN A 181 -48.90 -4.04 13.84
CA GLN A 181 -49.75 -4.00 15.04
C GLN A 181 -48.90 -3.78 16.30
N GLN A 182 -47.79 -4.50 16.44
CA GLN A 182 -46.87 -4.32 17.56
C GLN A 182 -46.24 -2.92 17.60
N LEU A 183 -45.80 -2.38 16.46
CA LEU A 183 -45.22 -1.04 16.39
C LEU A 183 -46.27 0.05 16.62
N SER A 184 -47.51 -0.14 16.17
CA SER A 184 -48.63 0.79 16.36
C SER A 184 -49.00 0.94 17.84
N ALA A 185 -48.87 -0.14 18.62
CA ALA A 185 -49.02 -0.09 20.07
C ALA A 185 -47.94 0.77 20.75
N GLN A 186 -46.81 1.03 20.08
CA GLN A 186 -45.74 1.92 20.56
C GLN A 186 -45.93 3.38 20.17
N LEU A 187 -47.08 3.76 19.61
CA LEU A 187 -47.37 5.14 19.21
C LEU A 187 -47.22 6.14 20.37
N GLY A 188 -47.68 5.80 21.57
CA GLY A 188 -47.50 6.63 22.77
C GLY A 188 -46.02 6.90 23.10
N PRO A 189 -45.21 5.85 23.34
CA PRO A 189 -43.77 5.98 23.55
C PRO A 189 -43.03 6.74 22.44
N LEU A 190 -43.39 6.54 21.17
CA LEU A 190 -42.79 7.26 20.04
C LEU A 190 -43.10 8.77 20.07
N LYS A 191 -44.29 9.18 20.54
CA LYS A 191 -44.58 10.61 20.76
C LYS A 191 -43.70 11.19 21.85
N THR A 192 -43.54 10.48 22.97
CA THR A 192 -42.65 10.89 24.06
C THR A 192 -41.21 11.03 23.58
N PHE A 193 -40.75 10.13 22.70
CA PHE A 193 -39.45 10.26 22.06
C PHE A 193 -39.33 11.54 21.22
N ILE A 194 -40.33 11.86 20.38
CA ILE A 194 -40.33 13.11 19.59
C ILE A 194 -40.25 14.34 20.50
N GLN A 195 -40.96 14.33 21.63
CA GLN A 195 -40.91 15.39 22.62
C GLN A 195 -39.51 15.54 23.25
N SER A 196 -38.77 14.44 23.43
CA SER A 196 -37.40 14.48 23.99
C SER A 196 -36.33 15.02 23.02
N LEU A 197 -36.64 15.24 21.74
CA LEU A 197 -35.69 15.74 20.75
C LEU A 197 -35.37 17.24 20.87
N ASN A 198 -35.96 17.96 21.85
CA ASN A 198 -35.78 19.39 22.08
C ASN A 198 -36.03 20.25 20.83
N LEU A 199 -37.02 19.86 20.01
CA LEU A 199 -37.47 20.65 18.85
C LEU A 199 -38.43 21.76 19.30
N PRO A 200 -38.57 22.87 18.53
CA PRO A 200 -39.59 23.89 18.81
C PRO A 200 -40.98 23.28 18.93
N ALA A 201 -41.81 23.73 19.88
CA ALA A 201 -43.10 23.13 20.19
C ALA A 201 -44.03 22.97 18.97
N THR A 202 -44.04 23.96 18.07
CA THR A 202 -44.79 23.91 16.80
C THR A 202 -44.31 22.79 15.89
N THR A 203 -42.99 22.61 15.77
CA THR A 203 -42.37 21.50 15.03
C THR A 203 -42.68 20.16 15.69
N THR A 204 -42.58 20.06 17.01
CA THR A 204 -42.87 18.85 17.79
C THR A 204 -44.31 18.37 17.55
N ASN A 205 -45.29 19.26 17.68
CA ASN A 205 -46.71 18.93 17.44
C ASN A 205 -46.97 18.51 15.99
N THR A 206 -46.36 19.21 15.02
CA THR A 206 -46.47 18.86 13.60
C THR A 206 -45.89 17.47 13.32
N LYS A 207 -44.76 17.12 13.94
CA LYS A 207 -44.12 15.81 13.78
C LYS A 207 -44.91 14.69 14.47
N ILE A 208 -45.52 14.95 15.63
CA ILE A 208 -46.43 14.02 16.29
C ILE A 208 -47.66 13.73 15.41
N ALA A 209 -48.32 14.77 14.91
CA ALA A 209 -49.47 14.61 14.01
C ALA A 209 -49.11 13.86 12.72
N ALA A 210 -47.94 14.16 12.15
CA ALA A 210 -47.44 13.45 10.97
C ALA A 210 -47.13 11.96 11.24
N LEU A 211 -46.58 11.64 12.42
CA LEU A 211 -46.35 10.25 12.85
C LEU A 211 -47.68 9.49 12.98
N GLU A 212 -48.67 10.07 13.67
CA GLU A 212 -50.00 9.48 13.82
C GLU A 212 -50.65 9.21 12.47
N ALA A 213 -50.68 10.23 11.60
CA ALA A 213 -51.23 10.11 10.26
C ALA A 213 -50.51 9.04 9.44
N SER A 214 -49.18 8.96 9.53
CA SER A 214 -48.38 7.98 8.80
C SER A 214 -48.64 6.55 9.26
N ILE A 215 -48.76 6.32 10.58
CA ILE A 215 -49.09 4.99 11.13
C ILE A 215 -50.52 4.61 10.76
N GLN A 216 -51.51 5.49 10.94
CA GLN A 216 -52.91 5.19 10.63
C GLN A 216 -53.12 4.91 9.14
N ALA A 217 -52.46 5.66 8.25
CA ALA A 217 -52.54 5.45 6.80
C ALA A 217 -51.75 4.22 6.32
N TRP A 218 -50.99 3.55 7.18
CA TRP A 218 -50.15 2.41 6.81
C TRP A 218 -50.92 1.09 6.81
N LEU A 219 -51.83 0.86 7.77
CA LEU A 219 -52.57 -0.40 7.88
C LEU A 219 -53.33 -0.77 6.60
N PRO A 220 -54.10 0.13 5.96
CA PRO A 220 -54.80 -0.21 4.72
C PRO A 220 -53.84 -0.61 3.59
N LYS A 221 -52.64 -0.02 3.55
CA LYS A 221 -51.60 -0.37 2.55
C LYS A 221 -51.06 -1.78 2.77
N LEU A 222 -50.91 -2.21 4.02
CA LEU A 222 -50.47 -3.57 4.35
C LEU A 222 -51.55 -4.59 3.98
N GLN A 223 -52.79 -4.33 4.39
CA GLN A 223 -53.94 -5.23 4.18
C GLN A 223 -54.25 -5.45 2.70
N ASN A 224 -54.21 -4.39 1.88
CA ASN A 224 -54.49 -4.48 0.45
C ASN A 224 -53.44 -5.24 -0.37
N ASN A 225 -52.29 -5.62 0.22
CA ASN A 225 -51.21 -6.33 -0.47
C ASN A 225 -51.12 -7.83 -0.16
N HIS A 226 -51.99 -8.37 0.70
CA HIS A 226 -51.99 -9.80 1.05
C HIS A 226 -52.28 -10.74 -0.14
N SER A 227 -52.88 -10.25 -1.22
CA SER A 227 -53.18 -11.01 -2.43
C SER A 227 -52.07 -10.98 -3.49
N ALA A 228 -51.01 -10.19 -3.29
CA ALA A 228 -49.99 -9.90 -4.30
C ALA A 228 -48.57 -10.31 -3.87
N ALA A 229 -48.44 -11.39 -3.10
CA ALA A 229 -47.16 -11.94 -2.63
C ALA A 229 -46.16 -12.32 -3.76
N THR A 230 -46.52 -12.10 -5.02
CA THR A 230 -45.67 -12.29 -6.20
C THR A 230 -45.24 -11.00 -6.91
N THR A 231 -45.77 -9.80 -6.63
CA THR A 231 -45.62 -8.69 -7.60
C THR A 231 -45.57 -7.27 -7.01
N LEU A 232 -44.42 -6.95 -6.41
CA LEU A 232 -43.84 -5.60 -6.49
C LEU A 232 -42.41 -5.63 -7.08
N GLY A 233 -42.13 -6.65 -7.92
CA GLY A 233 -40.94 -6.71 -8.78
C GLY A 233 -39.58 -6.85 -8.08
N LEU A 234 -39.55 -7.05 -6.76
CA LEU A 234 -38.31 -7.22 -6.00
C LEU A 234 -37.89 -8.69 -6.00
N ALA A 235 -37.21 -9.11 -7.07
CA ALA A 235 -36.61 -10.44 -7.13
C ALA A 235 -35.62 -10.65 -5.94
N PRO A 236 -35.76 -11.75 -5.16
CA PRO A 236 -34.82 -12.05 -4.09
C PRO A 236 -33.42 -12.22 -4.67
N SER A 237 -32.40 -11.74 -3.95
CA SER A 237 -31.02 -11.99 -4.40
C SER A 237 -30.64 -13.45 -4.14
N LYS A 238 -29.58 -13.93 -4.80
CA LYS A 238 -29.04 -15.28 -4.54
C LYS A 238 -28.67 -15.45 -3.07
N GLU A 239 -28.13 -14.40 -2.46
CA GLU A 239 -27.79 -14.37 -1.03
C GLU A 239 -29.03 -14.47 -0.15
N PHE A 240 -30.11 -13.74 -0.48
CA PHE A 240 -31.36 -13.81 0.29
C PHE A 240 -32.01 -15.19 0.17
N THR A 241 -32.01 -15.77 -1.03
CA THR A 241 -32.53 -17.13 -1.26
C THR A 241 -31.80 -18.16 -0.41
N LYS A 242 -30.46 -18.04 -0.30
CA LYS A 242 -29.64 -18.89 0.59
C LYS A 242 -29.95 -18.63 2.07
N ALA A 243 -30.23 -17.38 2.43
CA ALA A 243 -30.60 -17.00 3.79
C ALA A 243 -31.94 -17.62 4.23
N LEU A 244 -32.88 -17.86 3.30
CA LEU A 244 -34.15 -18.53 3.61
C LEU A 244 -33.98 -19.99 4.07
N THR A 245 -32.94 -20.67 3.58
CA THR A 245 -32.64 -22.07 3.95
C THR A 245 -31.73 -22.20 5.16
N THR A 246 -31.25 -21.08 5.71
CA THR A 246 -30.37 -21.09 6.88
C THR A 246 -31.25 -21.04 8.12
N PRO A 247 -31.16 -22.02 9.05
CA PRO A 247 -32.05 -22.07 10.21
C PRO A 247 -31.99 -20.76 11.01
N PRO A 248 -33.15 -20.23 11.46
CA PRO A 248 -33.18 -19.03 12.27
C PRO A 248 -32.43 -19.29 13.57
N PHE A 249 -31.49 -18.39 13.87
CA PHE A 249 -30.88 -18.14 15.18
C PHE A 249 -30.80 -19.36 16.12
N LEU A 250 -29.62 -19.96 16.27
CA LEU A 250 -29.30 -20.59 17.55
C LEU A 250 -29.38 -19.48 18.59
N THR A 251 -30.43 -19.49 19.42
CA THR A 251 -30.46 -18.70 20.65
C THR A 251 -29.21 -19.05 21.42
N ALA A 252 -28.24 -18.14 21.43
CA ALA A 252 -27.19 -18.18 22.43
C ALA A 252 -27.86 -17.89 23.78
N THR A 253 -28.50 -18.91 24.36
CA THR A 253 -29.09 -18.88 25.70
C THR A 253 -28.01 -18.82 26.79
N HIS A 254 -26.73 -18.84 26.42
CA HIS A 254 -25.62 -18.61 27.34
C HIS A 254 -25.14 -17.16 27.30
N ILE A 255 -25.98 -16.23 27.73
CA ILE A 255 -25.45 -15.07 28.43
C ILE A 255 -25.33 -15.50 29.89
N LEU A 256 -24.10 -15.76 30.32
CA LEU A 256 -23.70 -15.95 31.72
C LEU A 256 -24.20 -14.75 32.55
N ASN A 257 -25.37 -14.88 33.16
CA ASN A 257 -26.04 -13.80 33.89
C ASN A 257 -26.15 -14.06 35.40
N THR A 258 -25.41 -15.00 35.96
CA THR A 258 -25.29 -15.13 37.41
C THR A 258 -23.84 -14.93 37.82
N ALA A 259 -23.62 -14.01 38.77
CA ALA A 259 -22.33 -13.82 39.42
C ALA A 259 -21.80 -15.16 39.98
N GLU A 260 -22.71 -16.05 40.41
CA GLU A 260 -22.38 -17.43 40.79
C GLU A 260 -21.80 -18.26 39.65
N ALA A 261 -22.35 -18.23 38.44
CA ALA A 261 -21.78 -19.01 37.32
C ALA A 261 -20.39 -18.50 36.92
N VAL A 262 -20.15 -17.19 37.06
CA VAL A 262 -18.83 -16.60 36.86
C VAL A 262 -17.88 -17.03 37.98
N GLN A 263 -18.33 -17.04 39.23
CA GLN A 263 -17.53 -17.46 40.37
C GLN A 263 -17.21 -18.96 40.33
N THR A 264 -18.19 -19.82 40.07
CA THR A 264 -17.98 -21.26 39.87
C THR A 264 -17.05 -21.54 38.69
N TYR A 265 -17.14 -20.75 37.60
CA TYR A 265 -16.18 -20.86 36.51
C TYR A 265 -14.78 -20.45 36.97
N ILE A 266 -14.64 -19.31 37.67
CA ILE A 266 -13.36 -18.83 38.23
C ILE A 266 -12.75 -19.85 39.20
N ASP A 267 -13.55 -20.43 40.08
CA ASP A 267 -13.14 -21.42 41.08
C ASP A 267 -12.80 -22.77 40.44
N SER A 268 -13.40 -23.08 39.29
CA SER A 268 -13.07 -24.24 38.46
C SER A 268 -11.81 -24.04 37.59
N LEU A 269 -11.27 -22.82 37.52
CA LEU A 269 -10.02 -22.59 36.79
C LEU A 269 -8.86 -23.20 37.57
N PRO A 270 -8.04 -24.09 36.96
CA PRO A 270 -6.92 -24.71 37.64
C PRO A 270 -5.93 -23.64 38.14
N THR A 271 -5.60 -23.70 39.43
CA THR A 271 -4.68 -22.78 40.13
C THR A 271 -3.24 -22.85 39.65
N THR A 272 -2.88 -23.89 38.89
CA THR A 272 -1.64 -23.96 38.12
C THR A 272 -1.99 -23.91 36.63
N LYS A 273 -1.73 -22.75 36.01
CA LYS A 273 -1.76 -22.63 34.55
C LYS A 273 -0.67 -23.52 33.97
N ASN A 274 -1.04 -24.75 33.60
CA ASN A 274 -0.30 -25.44 32.56
C ASN A 274 -0.28 -24.51 31.35
N LEU A 275 0.94 -24.11 30.94
CA LEU A 275 1.11 -23.28 29.77
C LEU A 275 0.44 -23.98 28.60
N LYS A 276 -0.28 -23.22 27.77
CA LYS A 276 -0.99 -23.70 26.56
C LYS A 276 -0.06 -24.40 25.56
N PHE A 277 1.25 -24.38 25.80
CA PHE A 277 2.30 -24.95 24.98
C PHE A 277 2.93 -26.13 25.72
N ALA A 278 2.60 -27.36 25.28
CA ALA A 278 3.12 -28.62 25.82
C ALA A 278 4.60 -28.90 25.46
N ASN A 279 5.35 -27.90 24.98
CA ASN A 279 6.73 -28.09 24.56
C ASN A 279 7.67 -28.16 25.77
N LYS A 280 8.41 -29.27 25.88
CA LYS A 280 9.28 -29.63 27.00
C LYS A 280 10.49 -28.70 27.24
N ARG A 281 10.71 -27.68 26.40
CA ARG A 281 11.81 -26.71 26.50
C ARG A 281 11.38 -25.28 26.24
N ILE A 282 11.11 -24.55 27.33
CA ILE A 282 10.71 -23.15 27.31
C ILE A 282 11.85 -22.31 27.89
N ILE A 283 12.25 -21.29 27.15
CA ILE A 283 13.33 -20.38 27.50
C ILE A 283 12.76 -18.98 27.55
N TYR A 284 12.94 -18.32 28.66
CA TYR A 284 12.46 -16.98 28.91
C TYR A 284 13.58 -15.98 28.63
N THR A 285 13.25 -14.84 28.03
CA THR A 285 14.21 -13.77 27.74
C THR A 285 13.62 -12.41 28.09
N ASP A 286 14.44 -11.57 28.69
CA ASP A 286 14.11 -10.19 29.07
C ASP A 286 15.30 -9.26 28.81
N GLY A 287 15.09 -7.95 28.82
CA GLY A 287 16.11 -6.93 28.63
C GLY A 287 15.93 -5.73 29.55
N SER A 288 16.99 -5.39 30.28
CA SER A 288 17.06 -4.22 31.14
C SER A 288 17.87 -3.10 30.48
N LYS A 289 17.49 -1.86 30.80
CA LYS A 289 18.17 -0.65 30.37
C LYS A 289 18.30 0.33 31.54
N THR A 290 19.50 0.82 31.75
CA THR A 290 19.79 2.01 32.56
C THR A 290 20.20 3.19 31.65
N GLU A 291 20.54 4.34 32.22
CA GLU A 291 20.97 5.51 31.43
C GLU A 291 22.24 5.23 30.61
N THR A 292 23.15 4.42 31.15
CA THR A 292 24.48 4.16 30.57
C THR A 292 24.66 2.73 30.08
N GLU A 293 23.84 1.79 30.55
CA GLU A 293 24.02 0.36 30.26
C GLU A 293 22.75 -0.31 29.74
N ILE A 294 22.94 -1.39 29.00
CA ILE A 294 21.87 -2.31 28.59
C ILE A 294 22.34 -3.75 28.79
N SER A 295 21.44 -4.57 29.31
CA SER A 295 21.71 -5.96 29.64
C SER A 295 20.53 -6.85 29.29
N GLY A 296 20.79 -8.10 28.91
CA GLY A 296 19.79 -9.12 28.66
C GLY A 296 19.81 -10.21 29.72
N GLY A 297 18.66 -10.82 29.97
CA GLY A 297 18.53 -12.00 30.82
C GLY A 297 17.94 -13.16 30.03
N ILE A 298 18.44 -14.36 30.27
CA ILE A 298 17.87 -15.60 29.74
C ILE A 298 17.65 -16.55 30.91
N TYR A 299 16.48 -17.19 30.97
CA TYR A 299 16.21 -18.27 31.90
C TYR A 299 15.72 -19.51 31.15
N ASN A 300 16.44 -20.62 31.27
CA ASN A 300 16.07 -21.90 30.71
C ASN A 300 15.31 -22.70 31.78
N ALA A 301 13.99 -22.86 31.60
CA ALA A 301 13.14 -23.52 32.58
C ALA A 301 13.33 -25.04 32.62
N THR A 302 13.94 -25.65 31.61
CA THR A 302 14.23 -27.10 31.61
C THR A 302 15.42 -27.42 32.50
N ASP A 303 16.47 -26.61 32.41
CA ASP A 303 17.72 -26.85 33.12
C ASP A 303 17.81 -26.01 34.42
N ASN A 304 16.79 -25.18 34.68
CA ASN A 304 16.74 -24.21 35.77
C ASN A 304 17.99 -23.31 35.84
N THR A 305 18.45 -22.84 34.68
CA THR A 305 19.67 -22.02 34.55
C THR A 305 19.35 -20.63 34.05
N SER A 306 20.05 -19.63 34.58
CA SER A 306 19.97 -18.23 34.16
C SER A 306 21.30 -17.77 33.58
N VAL A 307 21.24 -16.91 32.56
CA VAL A 307 22.41 -16.28 31.94
C VAL A 307 22.20 -14.78 31.88
N HIS A 308 23.21 -14.03 32.31
CA HIS A 308 23.24 -12.58 32.19
C HIS A 308 24.07 -12.16 30.97
N ILE A 309 23.56 -11.20 30.20
CA ILE A 309 24.22 -10.69 28.99
C ILE A 309 24.50 -9.21 29.18
N GLN A 310 25.77 -8.84 29.26
CA GLN A 310 26.18 -7.43 29.25
C GLN A 310 26.49 -6.98 27.83
N LEU A 311 25.89 -5.88 27.36
CA LEU A 311 26.22 -5.28 26.07
C LEU A 311 27.21 -4.12 26.25
N ILE A 312 28.46 -4.33 25.82
CA ILE A 312 29.56 -3.37 26.05
C ILE A 312 30.03 -2.74 24.73
N GLY A 313 30.48 -1.48 24.79
CA GLY A 313 31.12 -0.80 23.65
C GLY A 313 30.17 -0.38 22.54
N HIS A 314 28.87 -0.22 22.84
CA HIS A 314 27.86 0.20 21.89
C HIS A 314 27.70 1.73 21.87
N SER A 315 27.36 2.29 20.70
CA SER A 315 27.11 3.74 20.58
C SER A 315 25.86 4.15 21.39
N PRO A 316 25.83 5.35 22.01
CA PRO A 316 24.67 5.83 22.78
C PRO A 316 23.34 5.80 22.01
N ILE A 317 23.35 5.99 20.69
CA ILE A 317 22.13 5.92 19.85
C ILE A 317 21.48 4.52 19.84
N LEU A 318 22.27 3.50 20.20
CA LEU A 318 21.87 2.09 20.27
C LEU A 318 21.47 1.67 21.69
N ASN A 319 21.60 2.54 22.69
CA ASN A 319 21.19 2.30 24.07
C ASN A 319 19.65 2.36 24.20
N THR A 320 18.99 1.23 23.95
CA THR A 320 17.52 1.10 23.92
C THR A 320 17.09 -0.21 24.56
N CYS A 321 15.96 -0.23 25.26
CA CYS A 321 15.36 -1.45 25.83
C CYS A 321 15.22 -2.53 24.74
N PHE A 322 14.73 -2.15 23.56
CA PHE A 322 14.65 -3.05 22.40
C PHE A 322 15.97 -3.77 22.07
N ARG A 323 17.12 -3.10 22.20
CA ARG A 323 18.41 -3.72 21.90
C ARG A 323 18.80 -4.76 22.94
N ALA A 324 18.53 -4.47 24.21
CA ALA A 324 18.77 -5.39 25.32
C ALA A 324 17.98 -6.69 25.11
N GLU A 325 16.69 -6.53 24.84
CA GLU A 325 15.71 -7.58 24.58
C GLU A 325 16.08 -8.44 23.35
N ALA A 326 16.39 -7.79 22.24
CA ALA A 326 16.78 -8.49 21.02
C ALA A 326 18.14 -9.20 21.18
N ALA A 327 19.04 -8.70 22.02
CA ALA A 327 20.32 -9.36 22.30
C ALA A 327 20.14 -10.61 23.16
N ALA A 328 19.23 -10.60 24.13
CA ALA A 328 18.84 -11.79 24.88
C ALA A 328 18.30 -12.90 23.96
N ILE A 329 17.38 -12.55 23.06
CA ILE A 329 16.86 -13.48 22.05
C ILE A 329 17.99 -13.98 21.13
N CYS A 330 18.86 -13.09 20.66
CA CYS A 330 19.98 -13.46 19.78
C CYS A 330 20.90 -14.48 20.44
N HIS A 331 21.24 -14.27 21.71
CA HIS A 331 22.11 -15.17 22.46
C HIS A 331 21.42 -16.51 22.71
N ALA A 332 20.13 -16.52 23.09
CA ALA A 332 19.37 -17.76 23.25
C ALA A 332 19.41 -18.60 21.96
N VAL A 333 19.14 -18.00 20.81
CA VAL A 333 19.16 -18.72 19.53
C VAL A 333 20.56 -19.21 19.15
N ASP A 334 21.61 -18.49 19.57
CA ASP A 334 23.02 -18.80 19.27
C ASP A 334 23.59 -19.94 20.12
N THR A 335 23.19 -20.08 21.39
CA THR A 335 23.80 -21.04 22.33
C THR A 335 23.06 -22.36 22.44
N LEU A 336 21.78 -22.41 22.08
CA LEU A 336 20.97 -23.61 22.17
C LEU A 336 21.23 -24.55 20.99
N ASP A 337 21.16 -25.86 21.25
CA ASP A 337 21.35 -26.91 20.24
C ASP A 337 20.47 -26.64 18.99
N PRO A 338 21.07 -26.45 17.79
CA PRO A 338 20.34 -26.11 16.58
C PRO A 338 19.38 -27.20 16.09
N LEU A 339 19.56 -28.46 16.49
CA LEU A 339 18.75 -29.59 16.05
C LEU A 339 17.44 -29.74 16.83
N VAL A 340 17.34 -29.11 17.99
CA VAL A 340 16.20 -29.29 18.90
C VAL A 340 15.16 -28.19 18.73
N ASP A 341 13.88 -28.59 18.79
CA ASP A 341 12.74 -27.69 18.86
C ASP A 341 12.75 -26.89 20.17
N ILE A 342 12.68 -25.56 20.07
CA ILE A 342 12.75 -24.66 21.22
C ILE A 342 11.56 -23.69 21.23
N THR A 343 11.12 -23.33 22.43
CA THR A 343 10.12 -22.27 22.63
C THR A 343 10.76 -21.12 23.40
N ILE A 344 10.84 -19.95 22.78
CA ILE A 344 11.37 -18.72 23.40
C ILE A 344 10.19 -17.85 23.81
N ALA A 345 10.04 -17.62 25.11
CA ALA A 345 9.08 -16.72 25.72
C ALA A 345 9.74 -15.36 26.01
N THR A 346 9.16 -14.28 25.50
CA THR A 346 9.64 -12.92 25.76
C THR A 346 8.46 -12.01 26.07
N ASP A 347 8.65 -11.04 26.96
CA ASP A 347 7.68 -9.98 27.19
C ASP A 347 7.84 -8.80 26.21
N SER A 348 8.86 -8.83 25.37
CA SER A 348 9.15 -7.80 24.38
C SER A 348 8.32 -7.98 23.11
N GLN A 349 7.10 -7.43 23.12
CA GLN A 349 6.26 -7.41 21.91
C GLN A 349 6.98 -6.70 20.75
N THR A 350 7.76 -5.67 21.07
CA THR A 350 8.57 -4.93 20.11
C THR A 350 9.62 -5.83 19.48
N SER A 351 10.34 -6.67 20.23
CA SER A 351 11.29 -7.64 19.66
C SER A 351 10.61 -8.64 18.74
N MET A 352 9.50 -9.24 19.17
CA MET A 352 8.73 -10.16 18.33
C MET A 352 8.22 -9.50 17.05
N GLN A 353 7.66 -8.30 17.15
CA GLN A 353 7.17 -7.56 16.00
C GLN A 353 8.31 -7.19 15.05
N ASN A 354 9.48 -6.74 15.54
CA ASN A 354 10.59 -6.38 14.66
C ASN A 354 11.25 -7.61 14.03
N ILE A 355 11.35 -8.74 14.74
CA ILE A 355 11.81 -10.03 14.18
C ILE A 355 10.83 -10.50 13.10
N ASN A 356 9.52 -10.46 13.37
CA ASN A 356 8.51 -10.82 12.38
C ASN A 356 8.49 -9.83 11.21
N ASN A 357 8.61 -8.53 11.47
CA ASN A 357 8.57 -7.50 10.45
C ASN A 357 9.85 -7.49 9.62
N ILE A 358 11.02 -7.88 10.13
CA ILE A 358 12.21 -8.02 9.29
C ILE A 358 12.14 -9.32 8.46
N LEU A 359 11.48 -10.37 8.95
CA LEU A 359 11.16 -11.56 8.14
C LEU A 359 10.17 -11.25 7.01
N LEU A 360 9.09 -10.55 7.33
CA LEU A 360 8.02 -10.22 6.38
C LEU A 360 8.37 -9.02 5.48
N ASN A 361 9.03 -8.02 6.05
CA ASN A 361 9.29 -6.69 5.49
C ASN A 361 10.76 -6.24 5.71
N PRO A 362 11.79 -7.00 5.28
CA PRO A 362 13.21 -6.71 5.58
C PRO A 362 13.70 -5.31 5.13
N ASN A 363 12.94 -4.66 4.24
CA ASN A 363 13.30 -3.38 3.64
C ASN A 363 13.00 -2.18 4.54
N ASN A 364 12.02 -2.31 5.42
CA ASN A 364 11.72 -1.29 6.42
C ASN A 364 12.88 -1.17 7.43
N TYR A 365 13.77 -2.17 7.45
CA TYR A 365 14.91 -2.25 8.36
C TYR A 365 16.24 -1.86 7.73
N ARG A 366 16.27 -1.38 6.48
CA ARG A 366 17.52 -1.01 5.77
C ARG A 366 18.34 0.05 6.51
N THR A 367 17.66 1.09 6.99
CA THR A 367 18.25 2.20 7.76
C THR A 367 18.02 2.04 9.26
N HIS A 368 17.42 0.93 9.70
CA HIS A 368 17.11 0.73 11.09
C HIS A 368 18.39 0.52 11.89
N LYS A 369 18.55 1.30 12.96
CA LYS A 369 19.77 1.33 13.78
C LYS A 369 20.15 -0.04 14.40
N HIS A 370 19.20 -0.96 14.55
CA HIS A 370 19.44 -2.33 15.04
C HIS A 370 19.47 -3.40 13.94
N ARG A 371 19.57 -3.00 12.66
CA ARG A 371 19.54 -3.92 11.50
C ARG A 371 20.46 -5.13 11.64
N ASN A 372 21.70 -4.92 12.06
CA ASN A 372 22.71 -5.99 12.14
C ASN A 372 22.33 -7.06 13.18
N LEU A 373 21.85 -6.64 14.35
CA LEU A 373 21.38 -7.54 15.40
C LEU A 373 20.18 -8.37 14.93
N LEU A 374 19.19 -7.71 14.32
CA LEU A 374 18.02 -8.37 13.77
C LEU A 374 18.35 -9.35 12.65
N HIS A 375 19.24 -9.00 11.72
CA HIS A 375 19.69 -9.91 10.66
C HIS A 375 20.40 -11.14 11.23
N ARG A 376 21.21 -10.99 12.29
CA ARG A 376 21.86 -12.13 12.94
C ARG A 376 20.85 -13.09 13.52
N ILE A 377 19.84 -12.58 14.25
CA ILE A 377 18.74 -13.40 14.79
C ILE A 377 18.06 -14.16 13.65
N ILE A 378 17.71 -13.49 12.55
CA ILE A 378 17.03 -14.13 11.41
C ILE A 378 17.89 -15.20 10.76
N ASN A 379 19.15 -14.91 10.46
CA ASN A 379 20.04 -15.86 9.82
C ASN A 379 20.19 -17.12 10.68
N LYS A 380 20.25 -16.96 12.00
CA LYS A 380 20.33 -18.08 12.94
C LYS A 380 19.03 -18.87 13.02
N LEU A 381 17.89 -18.19 13.09
CA LEU A 381 16.58 -18.86 13.04
C LEU A 381 16.39 -19.66 11.74
N LEU A 382 16.83 -19.12 10.60
CA LEU A 382 16.71 -19.78 9.30
C LEU A 382 17.70 -20.93 9.11
N SER A 383 18.87 -20.88 9.76
CA SER A 383 19.88 -21.93 9.68
C SER A 383 19.64 -23.10 10.64
N ARG A 384 18.70 -22.98 11.58
CA ARG A 384 18.39 -24.02 12.57
C ARG A 384 17.47 -25.08 11.96
N PRO A 385 17.85 -26.38 12.01
CA PRO A 385 16.95 -27.47 11.61
C PRO A 385 15.77 -27.66 12.57
N GLY A 386 15.99 -27.44 13.87
CA GLY A 386 14.94 -27.51 14.89
C GLY A 386 14.00 -26.31 14.84
N LYS A 387 12.71 -26.56 15.10
CA LYS A 387 11.67 -25.54 15.08
C LYS A 387 11.79 -24.59 16.27
N THR A 388 11.96 -23.30 15.98
CA THR A 388 11.89 -22.25 17.01
C THR A 388 10.50 -21.61 17.05
N THR A 389 9.86 -21.62 18.22
CA THR A 389 8.58 -20.96 18.47
C THR A 389 8.79 -19.74 19.37
N LEU A 390 8.46 -18.54 18.90
CA LEU A 390 8.48 -17.31 19.71
C LEU A 390 7.08 -17.05 20.27
N ILE A 391 6.96 -16.93 21.60
CA ILE A 391 5.71 -16.64 22.29
C ILE A 391 5.81 -15.36 23.12
N LYS A 392 4.73 -14.58 23.13
CA LYS A 392 4.61 -13.40 23.99
C LYS A 392 4.14 -13.84 25.38
N VAL A 393 4.87 -13.47 26.41
CA VAL A 393 4.41 -13.51 27.80
C VAL A 393 4.11 -12.10 28.29
N LYS A 394 3.23 -11.90 29.28
CA LYS A 394 3.02 -10.55 29.83
C LYS A 394 4.15 -10.22 30.80
N SER A 395 4.60 -8.96 30.79
CA SER A 395 5.56 -8.45 31.77
C SER A 395 4.87 -8.32 33.13
N HIS A 396 5.62 -8.51 34.22
CA HIS A 396 5.19 -8.36 35.61
C HIS A 396 3.82 -8.99 35.92
N CYS A 397 3.65 -10.26 35.54
CA CYS A 397 2.40 -10.97 35.72
C CYS A 397 2.53 -12.25 36.57
N GLY A 398 3.67 -12.43 37.24
CA GLY A 398 3.91 -13.54 38.15
C GLY A 398 4.23 -14.86 37.44
N ILE A 399 4.58 -14.83 36.14
CA ILE A 399 5.07 -16.01 35.44
C ILE A 399 6.51 -16.23 35.86
N SER A 400 6.74 -17.18 36.77
CA SER A 400 8.04 -17.47 37.39
C SER A 400 9.21 -17.40 36.40
N GLY A 401 9.14 -18.09 35.25
CA GLY A 401 10.24 -18.06 34.28
C GLY A 401 10.52 -16.69 33.66
N ASN A 402 9.51 -15.83 33.47
CA ASN A 402 9.73 -14.46 33.00
C ASN A 402 10.35 -13.60 34.09
N GLU A 403 9.86 -13.71 35.33
CA GLU A 403 10.42 -12.96 36.47
C GLU A 403 11.89 -13.38 36.73
N GLN A 404 12.25 -14.65 36.49
CA GLN A 404 13.65 -15.11 36.54
C GLN A 404 14.50 -14.51 35.42
N ALA A 405 13.95 -14.33 34.22
CA ALA A 405 14.65 -13.66 33.12
C ALA A 405 14.84 -12.16 33.39
N ASP A 406 13.85 -11.47 33.95
CA ASP A 406 13.95 -10.07 34.40
C ASP A 406 15.01 -9.90 35.50
N ALA A 407 14.98 -10.78 36.52
CA ALA A 407 15.97 -10.81 37.58
C ALA A 407 17.38 -11.09 37.04
N ALA A 408 17.52 -11.98 36.04
CA ALA A 408 18.79 -12.22 35.37
C ALA A 408 19.26 -11.00 34.57
N ALA A 409 18.36 -10.26 33.91
CA ALA A 409 18.69 -9.06 33.16
C ALA A 409 19.19 -7.93 34.08
N THR A 410 18.59 -7.80 35.27
CA THR A 410 18.93 -6.78 36.28
C THR A 410 20.03 -7.20 37.27
N ARG A 411 20.48 -8.46 37.21
CA ARG A 411 21.36 -9.12 38.20
C ARG A 411 20.78 -9.16 39.63
N ASN A 412 19.46 -9.10 39.76
CA ASN A 412 18.76 -9.22 41.05
C ASN A 412 18.56 -10.70 41.47
N LEU A 413 19.48 -11.59 41.09
CA LEU A 413 19.50 -12.99 41.51
C LEU A 413 20.51 -13.17 42.64
N ASN A 414 20.13 -13.91 43.68
CA ASN A 414 20.98 -14.20 44.85
C ASN A 414 22.19 -15.10 44.55
N THR A 415 22.49 -15.37 43.27
CA THR A 415 23.54 -16.29 42.81
C THR A 415 24.38 -15.64 41.70
N ALA A 416 25.69 -15.93 41.69
CA ALA A 416 26.59 -15.44 40.65
C ALA A 416 26.21 -16.05 39.28
N LEU A 417 25.81 -15.21 38.32
CA LEU A 417 25.36 -15.64 37.00
C LEU A 417 26.53 -15.77 36.01
N PRO A 418 26.50 -16.78 35.12
CA PRO A 418 27.33 -16.78 33.92
C PRO A 418 27.10 -15.49 33.13
N THR A 419 28.17 -14.73 32.88
CA THR A 419 28.11 -13.45 32.17
C THR A 419 28.66 -13.61 30.75
N ALA A 420 27.81 -13.40 29.75
CA ALA A 420 28.21 -13.29 28.35
C ALA A 420 28.38 -11.82 27.95
N THR A 421 29.42 -11.50 27.18
CA THR A 421 29.65 -10.14 26.68
C THR A 421 29.29 -10.04 25.21
N PHE A 422 28.45 -9.06 24.86
CA PHE A 422 28.09 -8.76 23.49
C PHE A 422 28.80 -7.47 23.02
N ARG A 423 29.79 -7.57 22.13
CA ARG A 423 30.57 -6.42 21.60
C ARG A 423 30.08 -5.98 20.20
N THR A 424 30.13 -4.69 19.92
CA THR A 424 29.99 -4.13 18.56
C THR A 424 31.36 -3.83 17.96
N GLY A 425 31.71 -4.42 16.81
CA GLY A 425 33.00 -4.18 16.17
C GLY A 425 33.19 -2.73 15.75
N SER A 426 34.36 -2.16 16.09
CA SER A 426 34.76 -0.80 15.75
C SER A 426 35.48 -0.76 14.39
N THR A 427 34.76 -0.96 13.29
CA THR A 427 35.24 -0.43 12.01
C THR A 427 34.88 1.05 12.02
N GLY A 428 35.86 1.95 12.00
CA GLY A 428 35.77 3.41 12.25
C GLY A 428 34.84 4.27 11.36
N LEU A 429 33.67 3.75 10.97
CA LEU A 429 32.54 4.50 10.44
C LEU A 429 31.44 4.53 11.50
N PRO A 430 30.93 5.72 11.90
CA PRO A 430 29.86 5.82 12.89
C PRO A 430 28.63 5.04 12.40
N GLY A 431 28.31 3.94 13.08
CA GLY A 431 27.04 3.22 12.96
C GLY A 431 26.97 2.00 12.03
N ARG A 432 28.09 1.48 11.49
CA ARG A 432 28.03 0.31 10.56
C ARG A 432 29.11 -0.76 10.78
N GLY A 433 29.44 -1.09 12.02
CA GLY A 433 30.31 -2.22 12.33
C GLY A 433 29.58 -3.59 12.36
N PRO A 434 30.22 -4.69 11.93
CA PRO A 434 29.74 -6.04 12.20
C PRO A 434 29.77 -6.34 13.71
N THR A 435 28.69 -6.89 14.24
CA THR A 435 28.58 -7.40 15.62
C THR A 435 29.11 -8.82 15.71
N TYR A 436 30.08 -9.09 16.58
CA TYR A 436 30.58 -10.44 16.87
C TYR A 436 30.46 -10.74 18.37
N LEU A 437 30.37 -12.04 18.70
CA LEU A 437 30.18 -12.55 20.05
C LEU A 437 31.45 -13.30 20.43
N GLU A 438 32.07 -12.91 21.53
CA GLU A 438 33.27 -13.57 22.03
C GLU A 438 32.82 -14.58 23.09
N ILE A 439 32.98 -15.87 22.79
CA ILE A 439 32.75 -16.95 23.75
C ILE A 439 34.12 -17.30 24.34
N PRO A 440 34.30 -17.32 25.67
CA PRO A 440 35.52 -17.83 26.26
C PRO A 440 35.72 -19.29 25.83
N GLY A 441 36.77 -19.59 25.06
CA GLY A 441 37.26 -20.97 24.89
C GLY A 441 37.16 -21.66 23.53
N THR A 442 36.87 -20.99 22.41
CA THR A 442 37.01 -21.63 21.06
C THR A 442 37.78 -20.74 20.08
N ALA A 443 39.11 -20.86 20.11
CA ALA A 443 39.98 -20.32 19.07
C ALA A 443 39.99 -21.29 17.87
N ALA A 444 39.31 -20.92 16.79
CA ALA A 444 39.61 -21.45 15.47
C ALA A 444 39.78 -20.26 14.51
N PRO A 445 40.93 -20.15 13.80
CA PRO A 445 41.17 -19.05 12.88
C PRO A 445 40.26 -19.20 11.65
N PHE A 446 39.53 -18.14 11.31
CA PHE A 446 38.70 -18.09 10.12
C PHE A 446 39.60 -17.89 8.88
N ASP A 447 39.61 -18.91 8.01
CA ASP A 447 40.29 -18.97 6.73
C ASP A 447 39.77 -17.90 5.75
N GLN A 448 40.66 -17.00 5.31
CA GLN A 448 40.36 -15.89 4.39
C GLN A 448 40.19 -16.32 2.92
N THR A 449 40.29 -17.61 2.58
CA THR A 449 40.42 -18.03 1.16
C THR A 449 39.12 -18.47 0.46
N ARG A 450 37.94 -18.45 1.10
CA ARG A 450 36.68 -18.77 0.42
C ARG A 450 35.88 -17.55 0.00
N GLY A 451 36.15 -17.11 -1.23
CA GLY A 451 35.19 -16.54 -2.17
C GLY A 451 34.50 -15.26 -1.75
N THR A 452 34.88 -14.16 -2.41
CA THR A 452 34.12 -12.91 -2.49
C THR A 452 32.63 -13.17 -2.79
N VAL A 453 31.83 -13.24 -1.74
CA VAL A 453 30.37 -13.18 -1.86
C VAL A 453 30.04 -11.76 -2.28
N ASN A 454 29.79 -11.57 -3.57
CA ASN A 454 29.28 -10.34 -4.16
C ASN A 454 28.10 -9.81 -3.33
N THR A 455 28.32 -8.71 -2.62
CA THR A 455 27.38 -7.98 -1.75
C THR A 455 26.31 -7.21 -2.55
N LEU A 456 25.65 -7.87 -3.51
CA LEU A 456 24.66 -7.27 -4.41
C LEU A 456 23.18 -7.64 -4.11
N TRP A 457 22.89 -8.39 -3.02
CA TRP A 457 21.62 -9.14 -2.92
C TRP A 457 20.69 -8.81 -1.75
N VAL A 458 20.65 -7.58 -1.23
CA VAL A 458 19.68 -7.22 -0.14
C VAL A 458 18.94 -5.92 -0.41
N GLN A 459 17.96 -5.90 -1.32
CA GLN A 459 17.00 -4.78 -1.47
C GLN A 459 15.70 -5.18 -2.23
N ALA A 460 14.77 -5.93 -1.63
CA ALA A 460 13.47 -6.25 -2.25
C ALA A 460 12.27 -6.23 -1.27
N GLY A 461 11.37 -5.22 -1.41
CA GLY A 461 10.15 -4.90 -0.63
C GLY A 461 9.12 -6.03 -0.45
N ASP A 462 8.30 -5.98 0.63
CA ASP A 462 7.10 -6.82 0.78
C ASP A 462 6.02 -6.41 -0.25
N PRO A 463 5.55 -7.33 -1.11
CA PRO A 463 4.62 -7.07 -2.21
C PRO A 463 3.15 -6.81 -1.87
N LYS A 464 2.62 -7.31 -0.75
CA LYS A 464 1.16 -7.46 -0.59
C LYS A 464 0.47 -6.21 -0.03
N THR A 465 1.12 -5.49 0.88
CA THR A 465 0.53 -4.34 1.58
C THR A 465 0.47 -3.09 0.70
N SER A 466 1.48 -2.91 -0.14
CA SER A 466 1.70 -1.70 -0.92
C SER A 466 1.03 -1.75 -2.31
N THR A 467 0.87 -2.94 -2.91
CA THR A 467 0.02 -3.14 -4.09
C THR A 467 -1.45 -2.88 -3.78
N ASN A 468 -1.94 -3.33 -2.61
CA ASN A 468 -3.30 -3.04 -2.15
C ASN A 468 -3.51 -1.56 -1.84
N LEU A 469 -2.52 -0.86 -1.26
CA LEU A 469 -2.59 0.59 -1.06
C LEU A 469 -2.62 1.37 -2.38
N VAL A 470 -1.83 0.95 -3.39
CA VAL A 470 -1.84 1.56 -4.72
C VAL A 470 -3.16 1.29 -5.45
N ILE A 471 -3.65 0.04 -5.44
CA ILE A 471 -4.95 -0.33 -6.03
C ILE A 471 -6.10 0.40 -5.33
N LYS A 472 -6.05 0.55 -4.00
CA LYS A 472 -7.07 1.25 -3.21
C LYS A 472 -7.00 2.77 -3.38
N ALA A 473 -5.82 3.36 -3.55
CA ALA A 473 -5.66 4.77 -3.89
C ALA A 473 -6.12 5.08 -5.34
N LEU A 474 -5.95 4.14 -6.27
CA LEU A 474 -6.38 4.26 -7.67
C LEU A 474 -7.88 3.97 -7.85
N SER A 475 -8.46 3.05 -7.08
CA SER A 475 -9.92 2.79 -7.09
C SER A 475 -10.70 3.97 -6.49
N LEU A 476 -10.11 4.67 -5.52
CA LEU A 476 -10.62 5.97 -5.04
C LEU A 476 -10.55 7.06 -6.13
N HIS A 477 -9.54 7.03 -7.01
CA HIS A 477 -9.39 7.98 -8.11
C HIS A 477 -10.38 7.73 -9.27
N GLN A 478 -10.70 6.46 -9.59
CA GLN A 478 -11.75 6.15 -10.57
C GLN A 478 -13.12 6.76 -10.20
N ARG A 479 -13.37 6.98 -8.89
CA ARG A 479 -14.59 7.61 -8.37
C ARG A 479 -14.52 9.14 -8.28
N GLN A 480 -13.35 9.76 -8.41
CA GLN A 480 -13.15 11.21 -8.24
C GLN A 480 -12.36 11.81 -9.41
N ARG A 481 -13.05 12.02 -10.55
CA ARG A 481 -12.48 12.54 -11.81
C ARG A 481 -12.02 14.01 -11.79
N LYS A 482 -11.90 14.71 -10.65
CA LYS A 482 -11.72 16.18 -10.66
C LYS A 482 -10.69 16.82 -9.72
N THR A 483 -9.90 16.09 -8.94
CA THR A 483 -8.90 16.74 -8.06
C THR A 483 -7.56 16.02 -8.02
N THR A 484 -6.48 16.80 -8.15
CA THR A 484 -5.07 16.45 -7.92
C THR A 484 -4.91 15.59 -6.66
N ASN A 485 -4.23 14.45 -6.75
CA ASN A 485 -4.09 13.50 -5.65
C ASN A 485 -2.78 13.76 -4.84
N PRO A 486 -2.84 14.43 -3.67
CA PRO A 486 -1.67 14.65 -2.82
C PRO A 486 -1.03 13.34 -2.33
N ARG A 487 -1.81 12.26 -2.13
CA ARG A 487 -1.28 10.95 -1.68
C ARG A 487 -0.49 10.22 -2.76
N LEU A 488 -0.91 10.29 -4.02
CA LEU A 488 -0.12 9.71 -5.13
C LEU A 488 1.20 10.47 -5.26
N THR A 489 1.14 11.79 -5.17
CA THR A 489 2.32 12.65 -5.22
C THR A 489 3.26 12.36 -4.04
N GLU A 490 2.73 12.21 -2.82
CA GLU A 490 3.48 11.81 -1.63
C GLU A 490 4.11 10.41 -1.76
N LEU A 491 3.36 9.41 -2.25
CA LEU A 491 3.87 8.08 -2.53
C LEU A 491 5.01 8.09 -3.56
N MET A 492 4.94 8.96 -4.57
CA MET A 492 6.03 9.12 -5.53
C MET A 492 7.19 9.97 -4.98
N ARG A 493 6.97 10.86 -3.99
CA ARG A 493 8.04 11.66 -3.35
C ARG A 493 8.84 10.90 -2.31
N ASN A 494 8.24 10.00 -1.53
CA ASN A 494 8.86 9.29 -0.40
C ASN A 494 10.06 8.37 -0.75
N ARG A 495 10.55 8.42 -1.99
CA ARG A 495 11.75 7.69 -2.47
C ARG A 495 12.92 8.62 -2.85
N ASN A 496 12.76 9.94 -2.73
CA ASN A 496 13.74 10.91 -3.24
C ASN A 496 15.05 10.98 -2.43
N ASP A 497 15.09 10.51 -1.19
CA ASP A 497 16.24 10.80 -0.30
C ASP A 497 17.50 9.93 -0.55
N ALA A 498 17.46 9.00 -1.53
CA ALA A 498 18.58 8.07 -1.79
C ALA A 498 18.96 7.91 -3.27
N ILE A 499 18.32 8.62 -4.19
CA ILE A 499 18.49 8.47 -5.65
C ILE A 499 18.93 9.84 -6.19
N ALA A 500 19.85 9.87 -7.16
CA ALA A 500 20.35 11.08 -7.85
C ALA A 500 19.23 12.11 -8.12
N PRO A 501 19.51 13.44 -8.14
CA PRO A 501 18.48 14.48 -8.04
C PRO A 501 17.47 14.41 -9.18
N ILE A 502 16.36 13.71 -8.93
CA ILE A 502 15.19 13.65 -9.79
C ILE A 502 14.51 15.02 -9.72
N ASP A 503 14.12 15.58 -10.87
CA ASP A 503 13.35 16.82 -10.94
C ASP A 503 12.01 16.64 -10.19
N PRO A 504 11.77 17.35 -9.06
CA PRO A 504 10.52 17.25 -8.31
C PRO A 504 9.28 17.56 -9.17
N PHE A 505 9.42 18.45 -10.16
CA PHE A 505 8.34 18.78 -11.08
C PHE A 505 7.99 17.59 -11.98
N SER A 506 8.95 16.74 -12.35
CA SER A 506 8.68 15.55 -13.16
C SER A 506 7.74 14.56 -12.46
N ILE A 507 7.89 14.42 -11.14
CA ILE A 507 7.03 13.57 -10.30
C ILE A 507 5.63 14.16 -10.21
N GLN A 508 5.53 15.45 -9.90
CA GLN A 508 4.25 16.15 -9.79
C GLN A 508 3.51 16.17 -11.13
N SER A 509 4.23 16.34 -12.24
CA SER A 509 3.69 16.30 -13.59
C SER A 509 2.96 14.98 -13.85
N ILE A 510 3.56 13.83 -13.53
CA ILE A 510 2.89 12.53 -13.76
C ILE A 510 1.59 12.41 -12.95
N ALA A 511 1.62 12.81 -11.68
CA ALA A 511 0.47 12.67 -10.78
C ALA A 511 -0.68 13.66 -11.09
N THR A 512 -0.38 14.78 -11.74
CA THR A 512 -1.35 15.86 -12.00
C THR A 512 -1.70 16.03 -13.48
N ASN A 513 -1.01 15.32 -14.38
CA ASN A 513 -1.26 15.42 -15.81
C ASN A 513 -2.48 14.59 -16.22
N ASN A 514 -3.57 15.29 -16.53
CA ASN A 514 -4.83 14.70 -17.01
C ASN A 514 -4.72 14.03 -18.39
N THR A 515 -3.66 14.32 -19.16
CA THR A 515 -3.43 13.64 -20.45
C THR A 515 -2.85 12.24 -20.28
N ILE A 516 -2.36 11.89 -19.08
CA ILE A 516 -1.86 10.55 -18.76
C ILE A 516 -3.02 9.76 -18.15
N PRO A 517 -3.52 8.70 -18.83
CA PRO A 517 -4.56 7.85 -18.28
C PRO A 517 -4.19 7.28 -16.90
N ALA A 518 -5.20 7.12 -16.03
CA ALA A 518 -4.99 6.63 -14.67
C ALA A 518 -4.26 5.28 -14.57
N HIS A 519 -4.46 4.39 -15.56
CA HIS A 519 -3.75 3.11 -15.60
C HIS A 519 -2.24 3.25 -15.90
N LEU A 520 -1.84 4.29 -16.63
CA LEU A 520 -0.43 4.63 -16.86
C LEU A 520 0.20 5.34 -15.67
N GLN A 521 -0.56 6.20 -14.97
CA GLN A 521 -0.13 6.77 -13.69
C GLN A 521 0.08 5.66 -12.65
N ALA A 522 -0.80 4.65 -12.63
CA ALA A 522 -0.64 3.45 -11.82
C ALA A 522 0.61 2.65 -12.19
N LEU A 523 0.87 2.48 -13.50
CA LEU A 523 2.07 1.81 -13.99
C LEU A 523 3.35 2.55 -13.57
N SER A 524 3.36 3.88 -13.69
CA SER A 524 4.45 4.74 -13.20
C SER A 524 4.70 4.51 -11.71
N ALA A 525 3.66 4.56 -10.88
CA ALA A 525 3.76 4.29 -9.45
C ALA A 525 4.30 2.88 -9.16
N ARG A 526 3.85 1.86 -9.90
CA ARG A 526 4.36 0.48 -9.75
C ARG A 526 5.83 0.38 -10.14
N ALA A 527 6.25 0.99 -11.24
CA ALA A 527 7.67 1.02 -11.65
C ALA A 527 8.53 1.73 -10.58
N ARG A 528 8.04 2.86 -10.07
CA ARG A 528 8.71 3.65 -9.02
C ARG A 528 8.79 2.95 -7.68
N LEU A 529 7.84 2.08 -7.35
CA LEU A 529 7.85 1.29 -6.11
C LEU A 529 8.47 -0.10 -6.29
N ARG A 530 8.97 -0.42 -7.48
CA ARG A 530 9.47 -1.75 -7.86
C ARG A 530 8.44 -2.86 -7.71
N HIS A 531 7.19 -2.60 -8.08
CA HIS A 531 6.04 -3.51 -7.94
C HIS A 531 5.61 -4.21 -9.24
N ILE A 532 6.38 -4.06 -10.31
CA ILE A 532 6.14 -4.85 -11.52
C ILE A 532 6.51 -6.30 -11.23
N TYR A 533 5.57 -7.19 -11.54
CA TYR A 533 5.65 -8.61 -11.22
C TYR A 533 6.47 -9.35 -12.29
N GLY A 534 7.47 -10.12 -11.84
CA GLY A 534 8.39 -10.88 -12.69
C GLY A 534 8.96 -12.08 -11.92
N ASN A 535 9.64 -12.99 -12.61
CA ASN A 535 10.17 -14.24 -12.05
C ASN A 535 11.13 -14.00 -10.90
N SER A 536 11.96 -12.95 -10.93
CA SER A 536 12.80 -12.64 -9.76
C SER A 536 11.98 -12.36 -8.50
N ARG A 537 10.81 -11.74 -8.66
CA ARG A 537 9.89 -11.50 -7.54
C ARG A 537 9.17 -12.79 -7.13
N ASN A 538 8.79 -13.63 -8.09
CA ASN A 538 8.12 -14.91 -7.82
C ASN A 538 9.02 -15.88 -7.08
N HIS A 539 10.29 -15.93 -7.48
CA HIS A 539 11.31 -16.72 -6.81
C HIS A 539 11.48 -16.31 -5.34
N ILE A 540 11.42 -15.01 -5.03
CA ILE A 540 11.47 -14.52 -3.64
C ILE A 540 10.21 -14.91 -2.86
N ILE A 541 9.02 -14.78 -3.47
CA ILE A 541 7.73 -15.01 -2.78
C ILE A 541 7.45 -16.52 -2.61
N ASN A 542 7.82 -17.31 -3.61
CA ASN A 542 7.53 -18.74 -3.67
C ASN A 542 8.66 -19.48 -4.40
N PRO A 543 9.81 -19.68 -3.74
CA PRO A 543 10.97 -20.32 -4.35
C PRO A 543 10.68 -21.76 -4.79
N VAL A 544 9.74 -22.45 -4.14
CA VAL A 544 9.33 -23.82 -4.52
C VAL A 544 8.58 -23.83 -5.85
N LYS A 545 7.62 -22.92 -6.07
CA LYS A 545 6.86 -22.83 -7.34
C LYS A 545 7.62 -22.11 -8.46
N THR A 546 8.67 -21.37 -8.12
CA THR A 546 9.48 -20.64 -9.10
C THR A 546 10.95 -20.77 -8.68
N PRO A 547 11.60 -21.90 -9.00
CA PRO A 547 12.94 -22.22 -8.52
C PRO A 547 14.04 -21.35 -9.13
N SER A 548 13.75 -20.65 -10.23
CA SER A 548 14.69 -19.76 -10.90
C SER A 548 14.16 -18.33 -10.96
N SER A 549 15.05 -17.37 -10.70
CA SER A 549 14.78 -15.94 -10.88
C SER A 549 14.91 -15.48 -12.33
N THR A 550 15.36 -16.35 -13.24
CA THR A 550 15.67 -16.06 -14.64
C THR A 550 14.44 -15.71 -15.47
N CYS A 551 14.61 -14.83 -16.44
CA CYS A 551 13.58 -14.46 -17.40
C CYS A 551 13.22 -15.64 -18.31
N THR A 552 11.98 -16.12 -18.26
CA THR A 552 11.50 -17.23 -19.10
C THR A 552 11.34 -16.87 -20.57
N ILE A 553 11.43 -15.59 -20.92
CA ILE A 553 11.25 -15.14 -22.31
C ILE A 553 12.59 -15.08 -23.06
N CYS A 554 13.65 -14.57 -22.42
CA CYS A 554 14.96 -14.42 -23.08
C CYS A 554 16.07 -15.25 -22.44
N ASN A 555 15.83 -15.89 -21.29
CA ASN A 555 16.77 -16.76 -20.58
C ASN A 555 18.11 -16.12 -20.15
N THR A 556 18.28 -14.80 -20.29
CA THR A 556 19.55 -14.10 -20.05
C THR A 556 19.58 -13.33 -18.72
N GLY A 557 19.38 -14.06 -17.62
CA GLY A 557 19.56 -13.55 -16.24
C GLY A 557 18.26 -13.20 -15.48
N PRO A 558 18.38 -12.63 -14.26
CA PRO A 558 17.24 -12.41 -13.38
C PRO A 558 16.18 -11.45 -13.95
N GLU A 559 14.92 -11.90 -13.99
CA GLU A 559 13.75 -11.13 -14.43
C GLU A 559 13.28 -10.10 -13.38
N THR A 560 14.12 -9.09 -13.16
CA THR A 560 13.76 -7.90 -12.39
C THR A 560 12.87 -6.95 -13.19
N GLN A 561 12.26 -5.94 -12.55
CA GLN A 561 11.51 -4.92 -13.31
C GLN A 561 12.36 -4.16 -14.33
N GLY A 562 13.64 -3.89 -14.01
CA GLY A 562 14.56 -3.24 -14.92
C GLY A 562 14.88 -4.15 -16.10
N HIS A 563 14.97 -5.46 -15.87
CA HIS A 563 15.04 -6.43 -16.94
C HIS A 563 13.80 -6.35 -17.84
N ILE A 564 12.59 -6.45 -17.28
CA ILE A 564 11.34 -6.42 -18.04
C ILE A 564 11.22 -5.14 -18.89
N LEU A 565 11.46 -3.98 -18.30
CA LEU A 565 11.24 -2.68 -18.95
C LEU A 565 12.43 -2.15 -19.76
N GLY A 566 13.64 -2.67 -19.54
CA GLY A 566 14.88 -2.10 -20.07
C GLY A 566 15.86 -3.11 -20.67
N PHE A 567 16.03 -4.29 -20.08
CA PHE A 567 17.17 -5.18 -20.44
C PHE A 567 16.79 -6.54 -21.03
N CYS A 568 15.51 -6.87 -21.18
CA CYS A 568 15.08 -8.11 -21.85
C CYS A 568 15.59 -8.13 -23.30
N GLN A 569 16.27 -9.21 -23.70
CA GLN A 569 16.92 -9.33 -25.00
C GLN A 569 16.03 -9.96 -26.09
N HIS A 570 14.79 -10.34 -25.76
CA HIS A 570 13.88 -10.91 -26.75
C HIS A 570 13.61 -9.92 -27.90
N PRO A 571 13.71 -10.31 -29.19
CA PRO A 571 13.65 -9.38 -30.32
C PRO A 571 12.45 -8.42 -30.31
N LYS A 572 11.24 -8.93 -30.03
CA LYS A 572 10.03 -8.10 -29.90
C LYS A 572 10.12 -7.06 -28.77
N MET A 573 10.73 -7.42 -27.65
CA MET A 573 10.91 -6.50 -26.51
C MET A 573 12.00 -5.47 -26.84
N THR A 574 13.08 -5.91 -27.49
CA THR A 574 14.16 -5.04 -27.98
C THR A 574 13.61 -3.98 -28.93
N SER A 575 12.85 -4.37 -29.95
CA SER A 575 12.24 -3.44 -30.92
C SER A 575 11.39 -2.35 -30.24
N ILE A 576 10.54 -2.71 -29.27
CA ILE A 576 9.71 -1.74 -28.53
C ILE A 576 10.58 -0.76 -27.73
N LYS A 577 11.68 -1.23 -27.14
CA LYS A 577 12.62 -0.36 -26.39
C LYS A 577 13.37 0.60 -27.31
N LEU A 578 13.80 0.14 -28.49
CA LEU A 578 14.45 0.98 -29.49
C LEU A 578 13.49 2.09 -29.96
N ASN A 579 12.25 1.74 -30.31
CA ASN A 579 11.23 2.71 -30.70
C ASN A 579 10.91 3.71 -29.57
N ARG A 580 10.89 3.26 -28.30
CA ARG A 580 10.72 4.15 -27.14
C ARG A 580 11.86 5.17 -27.04
N HIS A 581 13.10 4.73 -27.26
CA HIS A 581 14.29 5.58 -27.24
C HIS A 581 14.25 6.58 -28.40
N GLY A 582 14.16 6.11 -29.64
CA GLY A 582 14.13 6.95 -30.84
C GLY A 582 12.99 7.97 -30.84
N LYS A 583 11.81 7.62 -30.31
CA LYS A 583 10.69 8.58 -30.20
C LYS A 583 10.99 9.70 -29.20
N ALA A 584 11.67 9.39 -28.09
CA ALA A 584 12.03 10.39 -27.09
C ALA A 584 13.10 11.36 -27.60
N THR A 585 14.14 10.85 -28.26
CA THR A 585 15.19 11.69 -28.87
C THR A 585 14.62 12.60 -29.96
N THR A 586 13.72 12.07 -30.81
CA THR A 586 13.01 12.85 -31.83
C THR A 586 12.17 13.98 -31.21
N LEU A 587 11.46 13.73 -30.10
CA LEU A 587 10.69 14.77 -29.40
C LEU A 587 11.58 15.88 -28.84
N ILE A 588 12.75 15.52 -28.27
CA ILE A 588 13.72 16.48 -27.76
C ILE A 588 14.24 17.35 -28.90
N ALA A 589 14.70 16.75 -30.00
CA ALA A 589 15.21 17.47 -31.16
C ALA A 589 14.14 18.38 -31.79
N ALA A 590 12.90 17.91 -31.94
CA ALA A 590 11.80 18.70 -32.48
C ALA A 590 11.46 19.91 -31.58
N ALA A 591 11.62 19.80 -30.27
CA ALA A 591 11.43 20.93 -29.37
C ALA A 591 12.56 21.96 -29.47
N ILE A 592 13.81 21.51 -29.66
CA ILE A 592 14.97 22.39 -29.83
C ILE A 592 14.90 23.14 -31.15
N ARG A 593 14.44 22.51 -32.24
CA ARG A 593 14.19 23.19 -33.53
C ARG A 593 13.18 24.34 -33.44
N LYS A 594 12.34 24.35 -32.40
CA LYS A 594 11.39 25.44 -32.11
C LYS A 594 11.97 26.51 -31.16
N SER A 595 13.22 26.37 -30.72
CA SER A 595 13.90 27.37 -29.90
C SER A 595 14.14 28.64 -30.70
N THR A 596 13.88 29.79 -30.08
CA THR A 596 14.19 31.10 -30.68
C THR A 596 15.70 31.38 -30.71
N THR A 597 16.50 30.68 -29.91
CA THR A 597 17.93 30.97 -29.73
C THR A 597 18.80 30.08 -30.62
N ILE A 598 18.47 28.79 -30.72
CA ILE A 598 19.26 27.80 -31.46
C ILE A 598 18.41 26.93 -32.41
N GLY A 599 17.17 27.33 -32.71
CA GLY A 599 16.29 26.53 -33.57
C GLY A 599 16.79 26.33 -34.99
N ASN A 600 17.51 27.33 -35.54
CA ASN A 600 18.10 27.31 -36.88
C ASN A 600 19.51 26.71 -36.92
N CYS A 601 20.01 26.13 -35.82
CA CYS A 601 21.36 25.58 -35.82
C CYS A 601 21.42 24.15 -36.39
N ALA A 602 22.63 23.70 -36.73
CA ALA A 602 22.88 22.34 -37.17
C ALA A 602 22.66 21.33 -36.01
N ILE A 603 21.70 20.41 -36.20
CA ILE A 603 21.31 19.39 -35.21
C ILE A 603 21.32 18.01 -35.88
N PHE A 604 22.07 17.08 -35.32
CA PHE A 604 22.10 15.67 -35.72
C PHE A 604 21.47 14.82 -34.63
N VAL A 605 20.66 13.83 -35.05
CA VAL A 605 19.96 12.93 -34.14
C VAL A 605 20.27 11.50 -34.57
N ASP A 606 20.84 10.72 -33.67
CA ASP A 606 20.99 9.28 -33.82
C ASP A 606 19.77 8.60 -33.20
N ALA A 607 18.66 8.58 -33.96
CA ALA A 607 17.42 7.94 -33.54
C ALA A 607 17.28 6.55 -34.19
N GLU A 608 17.40 5.50 -33.39
CA GLU A 608 17.12 4.14 -33.85
C GLU A 608 15.60 3.94 -34.06
N GLY A 609 15.19 3.72 -35.32
CA GLY A 609 13.80 3.39 -35.70
C GLY A 609 13.11 4.35 -36.67
N GLY A 610 13.77 5.45 -37.09
CA GLY A 610 13.42 6.22 -38.29
C GLY A 610 14.42 5.96 -39.42
N GLU A 611 14.18 6.53 -40.62
CA GLU A 611 15.23 6.60 -41.65
C GLU A 611 16.51 7.14 -41.01
N ARG A 612 17.53 6.29 -40.93
CA ARG A 612 18.83 6.67 -40.38
C ARG A 612 19.38 7.83 -41.21
N THR A 613 19.36 9.04 -40.66
CA THR A 613 20.18 10.14 -41.15
C THR A 613 21.68 9.90 -40.89
N ALA A 614 22.06 8.74 -40.36
CA ALA A 614 23.46 8.31 -40.14
C ALA A 614 24.32 8.26 -41.42
N ARG A 615 23.73 8.36 -42.62
CA ARG A 615 24.49 8.58 -43.87
C ARG A 615 24.79 10.05 -44.17
N ALA A 616 24.28 11.01 -43.39
CA ALA A 616 24.50 12.44 -43.62
C ALA A 616 25.84 12.96 -43.09
N THR A 617 26.41 12.37 -42.02
CA THR A 617 27.62 12.91 -41.37
C THR A 617 28.93 12.49 -42.03
N GLU A 618 28.94 11.39 -42.80
CA GLU A 618 30.13 10.91 -43.52
C GLU A 618 30.58 11.88 -44.63
N HIS A 619 29.69 12.75 -45.11
CA HIS A 619 29.94 13.71 -46.19
C HIS A 619 30.09 15.17 -45.72
N ILE A 620 30.21 15.42 -44.41
CA ILE A 620 30.35 16.78 -43.86
C ILE A 620 31.82 16.98 -43.46
N PRO A 621 32.62 17.74 -44.25
CA PRO A 621 34.08 17.80 -44.05
C PRO A 621 34.50 18.40 -42.72
N TRP A 622 33.65 19.23 -42.12
CA TRP A 622 33.91 19.90 -40.85
C TRP A 622 33.39 19.13 -39.62
N TYR A 623 32.70 18.00 -39.83
CA TYR A 623 32.16 17.20 -38.74
C TYR A 623 33.28 16.43 -38.00
N PRO A 624 33.41 16.58 -36.67
CA PRO A 624 34.43 15.87 -35.92
C PRO A 624 34.03 14.39 -35.76
N GLN A 625 34.64 13.53 -36.59
CA GLN A 625 34.38 12.08 -36.55
C GLN A 625 34.74 11.48 -35.18
N ALA A 626 33.95 10.49 -34.76
CA ALA A 626 34.19 9.79 -33.50
C ALA A 626 35.48 8.94 -33.62
N PRO A 627 36.39 8.98 -32.64
CA PRO A 627 37.58 8.15 -32.65
C PRO A 627 37.19 6.66 -32.58
N THR A 628 37.97 5.79 -33.22
CA THR A 628 37.82 4.34 -33.11
C THR A 628 38.44 3.82 -31.81
N THR A 629 37.67 3.07 -31.04
CA THR A 629 38.12 2.29 -29.87
C THR A 629 38.38 0.84 -30.24
N ILE A 630 39.34 0.19 -29.58
CA ILE A 630 39.58 -1.25 -29.72
C ILE A 630 38.81 -1.96 -28.60
N ASP A 631 37.92 -2.90 -28.92
CA ASP A 631 37.20 -3.68 -27.92
C ASP A 631 38.09 -4.76 -27.27
N ALA A 632 37.60 -5.41 -26.21
CA ALA A 632 38.35 -6.44 -25.47
C ALA A 632 38.79 -7.64 -26.33
N ASN A 633 38.24 -7.78 -27.54
CA ASN A 633 38.55 -8.84 -28.49
C ASN A 633 39.48 -8.34 -29.62
N GLY A 634 40.02 -7.12 -29.52
CA GLY A 634 40.91 -6.54 -30.52
C GLY A 634 40.20 -5.91 -31.73
N ASN A 635 38.87 -5.83 -31.74
CA ASN A 635 38.14 -5.25 -32.88
C ASN A 635 38.04 -3.73 -32.75
N THR A 636 38.35 -3.02 -33.83
CA THR A 636 38.08 -1.58 -33.93
C THR A 636 36.58 -1.32 -34.05
N LYS A 637 36.01 -0.63 -33.06
CA LYS A 637 34.65 -0.09 -33.08
C LYS A 637 34.70 1.43 -32.95
N PRO A 638 33.99 2.20 -33.80
CA PRO A 638 33.83 3.63 -33.58
C PRO A 638 33.26 3.86 -32.17
N THR A 639 33.78 4.86 -31.45
CA THR A 639 33.14 5.32 -30.22
C THR A 639 31.69 5.66 -30.54
N SER A 640 30.74 5.14 -29.75
CA SER A 640 29.33 5.38 -30.05
C SER A 640 29.06 6.87 -29.94
N LEU A 641 28.44 7.45 -30.98
CA LEU A 641 28.06 8.85 -30.95
C LEU A 641 26.99 9.08 -29.86
N PRO A 642 26.94 10.30 -29.28
CA PRO A 642 25.79 10.74 -28.50
C PRO A 642 24.50 10.73 -29.32
N ASP A 643 23.36 10.51 -28.66
CA ASP A 643 22.06 10.42 -29.34
C ASP A 643 21.63 11.71 -30.06
N ILE A 644 22.08 12.87 -29.57
CA ILE A 644 21.85 14.16 -30.25
C ILE A 644 23.11 15.01 -30.16
N LEU A 645 23.49 15.60 -31.29
CA LEU A 645 24.57 16.57 -31.42
C LEU A 645 24.00 17.91 -31.91
N ILE A 646 24.41 18.99 -31.27
CA ILE A 646 23.93 20.34 -31.59
C ILE A 646 25.14 21.24 -31.75
N PHE A 647 25.18 21.98 -32.86
CA PHE A 647 26.21 22.95 -33.18
C PHE A 647 25.62 24.35 -33.11
N PRO A 648 25.48 24.96 -31.91
CA PRO A 648 24.64 26.14 -31.69
C PRO A 648 25.04 27.40 -32.47
N LYS A 649 26.23 27.42 -33.08
CA LYS A 649 26.75 28.56 -33.86
C LYS A 649 26.93 28.26 -35.35
N ILE A 650 26.52 27.07 -35.79
CA ILE A 650 26.55 26.69 -37.20
C ILE A 650 25.11 26.64 -37.67
N ASP A 651 24.79 27.40 -38.72
CA ASP A 651 23.44 27.39 -39.31
C ASP A 651 23.14 26.01 -39.92
N SER A 652 21.90 25.57 -39.78
CA SER A 652 21.38 24.38 -40.46
C SER A 652 21.58 24.40 -41.98
N ALA A 653 21.61 25.58 -42.61
CA ALA A 653 21.91 25.75 -44.03
C ALA A 653 23.37 25.43 -44.40
N ALA A 654 24.30 25.38 -43.43
CA ALA A 654 25.68 24.97 -43.65
C ALA A 654 25.84 23.43 -43.72
N ILE A 655 24.75 22.67 -43.55
CA ILE A 655 24.70 21.22 -43.80
C ILE A 655 24.37 21.02 -45.29
N PRO A 656 25.22 20.32 -46.07
CA PRO A 656 24.93 20.04 -47.47
C PRO A 656 23.63 19.20 -47.60
N PRO A 657 22.78 19.47 -48.62
CA PRO A 657 21.63 18.62 -48.91
C PRO A 657 22.06 17.20 -49.30
N GLN A 658 21.26 16.19 -48.96
CA GLN A 658 21.56 14.76 -49.13
C GLN A 658 21.46 14.24 -50.58
N GLU A 659 21.19 15.08 -51.57
CA GLU A 659 21.08 14.62 -52.97
C GLU A 659 22.46 14.40 -53.60
N PRO A 660 22.63 13.36 -54.44
CA PRO A 660 23.86 13.20 -55.19
C PRO A 660 24.02 14.41 -56.11
N ALA A 661 25.08 15.18 -55.88
CA ALA A 661 25.43 16.31 -56.73
C ALA A 661 25.48 15.83 -58.18
N THR A 662 24.59 16.35 -59.02
CA THR A 662 24.90 16.49 -60.43
C THR A 662 26.20 17.29 -60.48
N THR A 663 27.21 16.68 -61.08
CA THR A 663 28.54 17.25 -61.33
C THR A 663 28.38 18.67 -61.87
N ASP A 664 28.78 19.68 -61.08
CA ASP A 664 29.34 20.98 -61.53
C ASP A 664 29.21 22.15 -60.53
N ALA A 665 28.66 21.96 -59.33
CA ALA A 665 28.65 23.02 -58.31
C ALA A 665 29.77 22.84 -57.26
N THR A 666 30.93 23.48 -57.47
CA THR A 666 31.94 23.71 -56.42
C THR A 666 31.38 24.68 -55.38
N THR A 667 30.51 24.19 -54.51
CA THR A 667 30.00 24.93 -53.37
C THR A 667 31.14 25.03 -52.35
N ALA A 668 31.60 26.24 -52.04
CA ALA A 668 32.65 26.46 -51.05
C ALA A 668 32.28 25.76 -49.73
N LEU A 669 33.06 24.75 -49.35
CA LEU A 669 32.81 23.96 -48.16
C LEU A 669 32.97 24.84 -46.92
N PHE A 670 31.88 25.07 -46.20
CA PHE A 670 31.90 25.78 -44.92
C PHE A 670 32.96 25.19 -43.99
N THR A 671 33.86 26.03 -43.46
CA THR A 671 34.91 25.61 -42.52
C THR A 671 34.75 26.37 -41.21
N PRO A 672 34.44 25.70 -40.08
CA PRO A 672 34.19 26.36 -38.81
C PRO A 672 35.42 27.10 -38.30
N THR A 673 35.25 28.38 -37.96
CA THR A 673 36.28 29.15 -37.25
C THR A 673 36.30 28.79 -35.76
N ALA A 674 37.33 29.24 -35.04
CA ALA A 674 37.40 29.07 -33.57
C ALA A 674 36.17 29.66 -32.83
N ARG A 675 35.46 30.63 -33.42
CA ARG A 675 34.24 31.20 -32.85
C ARG A 675 33.02 30.29 -33.00
N ASP A 676 33.00 29.44 -34.02
CA ASP A 676 31.89 28.55 -34.40
C ASP A 676 31.97 27.19 -33.71
N LYS A 677 33.17 26.83 -33.22
CA LYS A 677 33.51 25.54 -32.60
C LYS A 677 32.89 25.31 -31.21
N HIS A 678 31.57 25.41 -31.10
CA HIS A 678 30.79 25.02 -29.94
C HIS A 678 29.94 23.80 -30.29
N ILE A 679 29.88 22.82 -29.40
CA ILE A 679 29.10 21.60 -29.61
C ILE A 679 28.42 21.18 -28.30
N ILE A 680 27.15 20.79 -28.38
CA ILE A 680 26.39 20.24 -27.25
C ILE A 680 26.07 18.78 -27.59
N LEU A 681 26.47 17.90 -26.67
CA LEU A 681 26.32 16.45 -26.76
C LEU A 681 25.20 16.03 -25.79
N ILE A 682 24.25 15.24 -26.27
CA ILE A 682 23.16 14.73 -25.44
C ILE A 682 23.13 13.22 -25.57
N ASP A 683 23.20 12.56 -24.43
CA ASP A 683 22.97 11.13 -24.34
C ASP A 683 21.72 10.89 -23.50
N PHE A 684 20.71 10.30 -24.13
CA PHE A 684 19.43 9.97 -23.55
C PHE A 684 19.40 8.50 -23.16
N THR A 685 18.99 8.22 -21.93
CA THR A 685 18.84 6.84 -21.46
C THR A 685 17.63 6.68 -20.54
N ILE A 686 17.08 5.46 -20.52
CA ILE A 686 15.96 5.08 -19.65
C ILE A 686 16.39 3.92 -18.75
N THR A 687 16.26 4.08 -17.44
CA THR A 687 16.73 3.07 -16.46
C THR A 687 15.78 2.88 -15.27
N ASP A 688 16.09 1.95 -14.36
CA ASP A 688 15.41 1.82 -13.06
C ASP A 688 15.80 3.01 -12.16
N ASP A 689 14.84 3.55 -11.40
CA ASP A 689 15.05 4.63 -10.43
C ASP A 689 16.32 4.44 -9.58
N ILE A 690 16.64 3.22 -9.12
CA ILE A 690 17.84 3.00 -8.28
C ILE A 690 19.17 3.12 -9.02
N LYS A 691 19.14 2.95 -10.34
CA LYS A 691 20.34 2.95 -11.20
C LYS A 691 20.60 4.30 -11.84
N VAL A 692 19.82 5.34 -11.51
CA VAL A 692 19.98 6.67 -12.12
C VAL A 692 21.39 7.22 -11.91
N LYS A 693 21.92 7.16 -10.67
CA LYS A 693 23.28 7.66 -10.36
C LYS A 693 24.35 6.88 -11.13
N GLU A 694 24.27 5.56 -11.08
CA GLU A 694 25.19 4.65 -11.77
C GLU A 694 25.18 4.88 -13.28
N ARG A 695 23.99 4.98 -13.89
CA ARG A 695 23.82 5.21 -15.33
C ARG A 695 24.27 6.59 -15.76
N PHE A 696 24.00 7.61 -14.96
CA PHE A 696 24.48 8.96 -15.21
C PHE A 696 26.01 8.97 -15.30
N GLN A 697 26.70 8.38 -14.32
CA GLN A 697 28.16 8.29 -14.32
C GLN A 697 28.69 7.45 -15.49
N GLN A 698 28.08 6.28 -15.75
CA GLN A 698 28.46 5.44 -16.90
C GLN A 698 28.37 6.19 -18.23
N LYS A 699 27.38 7.07 -18.41
CA LYS A 699 27.27 7.87 -19.63
C LYS A 699 28.33 8.97 -19.73
N LEU A 700 28.71 9.58 -18.61
CA LEU A 700 29.84 10.51 -18.57
C LEU A 700 31.15 9.78 -18.95
N ASP A 701 31.42 8.65 -18.30
CA ASP A 701 32.65 7.88 -18.51
C ASP A 701 32.74 7.38 -19.95
N HIS A 702 31.62 6.89 -20.49
CA HIS A 702 31.53 6.36 -21.85
C HIS A 702 31.86 7.40 -22.93
N HIS A 703 31.44 8.65 -22.74
CA HIS A 703 31.68 9.73 -23.71
C HIS A 703 32.93 10.55 -23.43
N ASN A 704 33.62 10.32 -22.30
CA ASN A 704 34.82 11.05 -21.93
C ASN A 704 35.94 11.00 -22.99
N PRO A 705 36.19 9.86 -23.68
CA PRO A 705 37.17 9.80 -24.77
C PRO A 705 36.81 10.72 -25.95
N TYR A 706 35.53 10.72 -26.36
CA TYR A 706 35.07 11.59 -27.45
C TYR A 706 35.08 13.07 -27.04
N PHE A 707 34.69 13.37 -25.80
CA PHE A 707 34.76 14.71 -25.23
C PHE A 707 36.19 15.27 -25.26
N THR A 708 37.17 14.46 -24.85
CA THR A 708 38.59 14.83 -24.88
C THR A 708 39.08 15.04 -26.30
N HIS A 709 38.69 14.14 -27.23
CA HIS A 709 39.03 14.27 -28.66
C HIS A 709 38.48 15.56 -29.29
N LEU A 710 37.26 15.96 -28.94
CA LEU A 710 36.69 17.23 -29.41
C LEU A 710 37.50 18.43 -28.91
N GLN A 711 37.96 18.40 -27.65
CA GLN A 711 38.80 19.46 -27.09
C GLN A 711 40.15 19.57 -27.80
N THR A 712 40.79 18.46 -28.17
CA THR A 712 42.06 18.51 -28.91
C THR A 712 41.90 19.09 -30.32
N LEU A 713 40.73 18.92 -30.94
CA LEU A 713 40.36 19.54 -32.22
C LEU A 713 39.94 21.02 -32.09
N GLY A 714 40.01 21.60 -30.89
CA GLY A 714 39.65 22.98 -30.59
C GLY A 714 38.15 23.24 -30.45
N TRP A 715 37.32 22.19 -30.34
CA TRP A 715 35.90 22.34 -30.02
C TRP A 715 35.69 22.61 -28.52
N LYS A 716 34.60 23.30 -28.21
CA LYS A 716 34.13 23.56 -26.85
C LYS A 716 32.90 22.69 -26.55
N PRO A 717 33.09 21.39 -26.23
CA PRO A 717 31.97 20.48 -25.98
C PRO A 717 31.30 20.74 -24.63
N LYS A 718 29.99 20.55 -24.58
CA LYS A 718 29.19 20.41 -23.36
C LYS A 718 28.38 19.12 -23.42
N LEU A 719 28.54 18.24 -22.44
CA LEU A 719 27.84 16.96 -22.39
C LEU A 719 26.71 17.00 -21.36
N TYR A 720 25.50 16.63 -21.78
CA TYR A 720 24.32 16.52 -20.93
C TYR A 720 23.76 15.08 -20.95
N PRO A 721 24.09 14.24 -19.96
CA PRO A 721 23.40 12.98 -19.77
C PRO A 721 21.96 13.25 -19.29
N ILE A 722 20.98 12.78 -20.07
CA ILE A 722 19.56 12.87 -19.78
C ILE A 722 19.08 11.47 -19.38
N VAL A 723 18.85 11.28 -18.08
CA VAL A 723 18.44 9.99 -17.54
C VAL A 723 16.97 10.04 -17.14
N PHE A 724 16.13 9.40 -17.94
CA PHE A 724 14.75 9.10 -17.57
C PHE A 724 14.69 7.78 -16.80
N THR A 725 13.68 7.66 -15.95
CA THR A 725 13.38 6.42 -15.27
C THR A 725 12.28 5.65 -15.99
N HIS A 726 12.18 4.35 -15.72
CA HIS A 726 11.03 3.55 -16.10
C HIS A 726 9.70 4.06 -15.50
N SER A 727 9.74 4.84 -14.41
CA SER A 727 8.57 5.52 -13.89
C SER A 727 8.20 6.80 -14.65
N GLY A 728 9.02 7.27 -15.59
CA GLY A 728 8.82 8.51 -16.34
C GLY A 728 9.35 9.75 -15.62
N CYS A 729 10.06 9.59 -14.50
CA CYS A 729 10.75 10.70 -13.84
C CYS A 729 12.05 11.01 -14.59
N VAL A 730 12.60 12.20 -14.42
CA VAL A 730 13.85 12.62 -15.07
C VAL A 730 14.77 13.32 -14.09
N THR A 731 16.08 13.27 -14.32
CA THR A 731 17.08 14.06 -13.59
C THR A 731 16.90 15.56 -13.82
N THR A 732 17.33 16.36 -12.84
CA THR A 732 17.34 17.83 -12.92
C THR A 732 18.13 18.38 -14.12
N SER A 733 19.13 17.63 -14.61
CA SER A 733 19.94 17.97 -15.79
C SER A 733 19.09 18.24 -17.05
N PHE A 734 17.94 17.60 -17.19
CA PHE A 734 17.05 17.79 -18.34
C PHE A 734 16.52 19.22 -18.46
N ARG A 735 16.12 19.82 -17.32
CA ARG A 735 15.58 21.18 -17.29
C ARG A 735 16.67 22.22 -17.52
N THR A 736 17.83 22.03 -16.88
CA THR A 736 19.00 22.89 -17.07
C THR A 736 19.41 22.92 -18.54
N PHE A 737 19.56 21.74 -19.16
CA PHE A 737 19.90 21.59 -20.57
C PHE A 737 18.93 22.35 -21.51
N LEU A 738 17.61 22.15 -21.35
CA LEU A 738 16.65 22.78 -22.25
C LEU A 738 16.57 24.30 -22.04
N THR A 739 16.83 24.76 -20.81
CA THR A 739 16.94 26.19 -20.50
C THR A 739 18.17 26.79 -21.19
N ASP A 740 19.31 26.09 -21.15
CA ASP A 740 20.54 26.49 -21.87
C ASP A 740 20.34 26.52 -23.39
N CYS A 741 19.42 25.70 -23.91
CA CYS A 741 18.98 25.72 -25.31
C CYS A 741 17.98 26.84 -25.64
N GLY A 742 17.65 27.72 -24.70
CA GLY A 742 16.72 28.83 -24.91
C GLY A 742 15.24 28.46 -24.94
N LEU A 743 14.85 27.28 -24.46
CA LEU A 743 13.43 26.91 -24.36
C LEU A 743 12.79 27.55 -23.12
N THR A 744 11.55 28.03 -23.28
CA THR A 744 10.77 28.56 -22.17
C THR A 744 10.32 27.45 -21.22
N THR A 745 10.07 27.79 -19.95
CA THR A 745 9.55 26.85 -18.95
C THR A 745 8.25 26.18 -19.39
N HIS A 746 7.39 26.90 -20.13
CA HIS A 746 6.15 26.35 -20.67
C HIS A 746 6.44 25.23 -21.69
N THR A 747 7.31 25.48 -22.66
CA THR A 747 7.70 24.50 -23.68
C THR A 747 8.39 23.28 -23.05
N ILE A 748 9.28 23.50 -22.06
CA ILE A 748 9.95 22.43 -21.31
C ILE A 748 8.91 21.53 -20.61
N ASN A 749 7.94 22.12 -19.93
CA ASN A 749 6.91 21.37 -19.21
C ASN A 749 5.99 20.59 -20.17
N SER A 750 5.67 21.16 -21.34
CA SER A 750 4.88 20.49 -22.38
C SER A 750 5.64 19.31 -23.01
N LEU A 751 6.94 19.50 -23.31
CA LEU A 751 7.82 18.44 -23.78
C LEU A 751 7.95 17.31 -22.76
N LEU A 752 8.19 17.65 -21.49
CA LEU A 752 8.30 16.68 -20.41
C LEU A 752 7.05 15.79 -20.33
N LYS A 753 5.86 16.39 -20.34
CA LYS A 753 4.58 15.65 -20.35
C LYS A 753 4.45 14.72 -21.55
N SER A 754 4.90 15.17 -22.72
CA SER A 754 4.85 14.39 -23.97
C SER A 754 5.78 13.17 -23.90
N ILE A 755 7.03 13.36 -23.45
CA ILE A 755 8.00 12.28 -23.26
C ILE A 755 7.50 11.29 -22.19
N GLN A 756 6.98 11.80 -21.06
CA GLN A 756 6.40 10.99 -19.99
C GLN A 756 5.28 10.08 -20.49
N LEU A 757 4.33 10.64 -21.25
CA LEU A 757 3.24 9.87 -21.84
C LEU A 757 3.77 8.78 -22.77
N GLN A 758 4.74 9.10 -23.64
CA GLN A 758 5.36 8.13 -24.54
C GLN A 758 6.06 6.99 -23.77
N ILE A 759 6.91 7.31 -22.80
CA ILE A 759 7.61 6.30 -22.00
C ILE A 759 6.59 5.34 -21.33
N LEU A 760 5.52 5.88 -20.75
CA LEU A 760 4.51 5.06 -20.08
C LEU A 760 3.68 4.22 -21.05
N ASN A 761 3.33 4.74 -22.23
CA ASN A 761 2.67 3.98 -23.29
C ASN A 761 3.54 2.80 -23.73
N TYR A 762 4.82 3.03 -24.01
CA TYR A 762 5.75 1.97 -24.39
C TYR A 762 5.94 0.95 -23.27
N ASN A 763 6.02 1.38 -22.00
CA ASN A 763 6.07 0.43 -20.87
C ASN A 763 4.81 -0.44 -20.80
N SER A 764 3.63 0.11 -21.10
CA SER A 764 2.40 -0.66 -21.20
C SER A 764 2.49 -1.69 -22.33
N SER A 765 2.97 -1.29 -23.52
CA SER A 765 3.18 -2.19 -24.66
C SER A 765 4.19 -3.31 -24.36
N ILE A 766 5.27 -3.00 -23.63
CA ILE A 766 6.25 -3.99 -23.15
C ILE A 766 5.57 -5.03 -22.25
N LEU A 767 4.74 -4.60 -21.30
CA LEU A 767 4.04 -5.52 -20.39
C LEU A 767 2.99 -6.37 -21.11
N LEU A 768 2.25 -5.79 -22.06
CA LEU A 768 1.30 -6.51 -22.90
C LEU A 768 2.00 -7.55 -23.78
N THR A 769 3.12 -7.17 -24.41
CA THR A 769 3.93 -8.08 -25.24
C THR A 769 4.49 -9.21 -24.39
N ARG A 770 5.01 -8.91 -23.20
CA ARG A 770 5.45 -9.90 -22.23
C ARG A 770 4.33 -10.89 -21.89
N TYR A 771 3.13 -10.41 -21.60
CA TYR A 771 1.99 -11.26 -21.29
C TYR A 771 1.64 -12.20 -22.45
N LYS A 772 1.63 -11.69 -23.69
CA LYS A 772 1.41 -12.50 -24.90
C LYS A 772 2.48 -13.58 -25.05
N LEU A 773 3.76 -13.23 -24.90
CA LEU A 773 4.88 -14.18 -25.00
C LEU A 773 4.80 -15.28 -23.93
N LEU A 774 4.48 -14.93 -22.68
CA LEU A 774 4.29 -15.92 -21.61
C LEU A 774 3.11 -16.85 -21.88
N THR A 775 2.04 -16.33 -22.48
CA THR A 775 0.87 -17.13 -22.84
C THR A 775 1.23 -18.12 -23.94
N GLN A 776 1.97 -17.67 -24.97
CA GLN A 776 2.48 -18.53 -26.04
C GLN A 776 3.38 -19.65 -25.51
N LEU A 777 4.31 -19.32 -24.60
CA LEU A 777 5.16 -20.33 -23.96
C LEU A 777 4.35 -21.37 -23.18
N ARG A 778 3.29 -20.96 -22.48
CA ARG A 778 2.40 -21.87 -21.74
C ARG A 778 1.57 -22.76 -22.66
N THR A 779 1.09 -22.24 -23.80
CA THR A 779 0.33 -23.04 -24.76
C THR A 779 1.21 -24.05 -25.49
N HIS A 780 2.48 -23.71 -25.78
CA HIS A 780 3.45 -24.65 -26.35
C HIS A 780 3.87 -25.76 -25.37
N LEU A 781 3.83 -25.52 -24.06
CA LEU A 781 4.06 -26.52 -23.01
C LEU A 781 2.85 -27.44 -22.75
N LEU A 782 1.65 -27.08 -23.24
CA LEU A 782 0.40 -27.83 -23.04
C LEU A 782 -0.06 -28.60 -24.29
N LEU A 783 0.63 -28.43 -25.43
CA LEU A 783 0.47 -29.36 -26.54
C LEU A 783 1.34 -30.58 -26.24
N PRO A 784 0.78 -31.79 -26.13
CA PRO A 784 1.61 -32.98 -26.12
C PRO A 784 2.44 -32.97 -27.39
N THR A 785 3.73 -33.27 -27.25
CA THR A 785 4.55 -33.75 -28.35
C THR A 785 3.89 -35.02 -28.88
N GLY A 786 2.92 -34.84 -29.76
CA GLY A 786 2.39 -35.88 -30.61
C GLY A 786 3.48 -36.24 -31.60
N VAL A 787 3.96 -37.47 -31.48
CA VAL A 787 4.40 -38.38 -32.54
C VAL A 787 4.71 -37.70 -33.88
N GLY A 788 5.99 -37.67 -34.20
CA GLY A 788 6.60 -37.40 -35.49
C GLY A 788 8.05 -37.83 -35.43
#